data_AF-A0A954R1D5-F1
#
_entry.id   AF-A0A954R1D5-F1
#
_cell.length_a   1.000
_cell.length_b   1.000
_cell.length_c   1.000
_cell.angle_alpha   90.00
_cell.angle_beta   90.00
_cell.angle_gamma   90.00
#
_symmetry.space_group_name_H-M   'P 1'
#
loop_
_entity.id
_entity.type
_entity.pdbx_description
1 polymer ?
#
loop_
_entity_poly.entity_id
_entity_poly.type
_entity_poly.pdbx_seq_one_letter_code
_entity_poly.pdbx_strand_id
1 'polypeptide(L)'
;AMKLPEEVVGSFSQAIVMGVFVTLKRGEVLRGCCGVLGKPMALGPAISSAAKRTATEDHRFTPISACELPYLTMDVTLLGPFQRLESRGSKRLAEVQVGKHGLMIQQGDKSGLLLPSVATERGWGAERFLQAVCAKAGLPSAAWESDEASLMVFEGETFSTLLSEELPLNLPSQRPLPLTAEQLTAYAQIAGQNIVAMVTGGTPSYVISHLPDTTVNAIVLSLEWQADQSENDARQGSALQVSFRPGVSLQSTLFQMCQQAAQMFYEQRFNGQLNIGLTLGFDPAMHGYGPRADLSGIESTDRALVISDARHCGIAFDPKKSPDELRELLRRNLPIGSRDSTVHSVHVLSTMPSVISIAAPTPVDTQGVRPAAVAGKFYPAEDAARRALVDKLLDEEAPQTYQPLAVMVPHAGLKYSGGVASQVWRSIDGLDGRTLLVVSPKHTKAGVNWSVCPFKTWQLSGKVSFESDRELAMQLAERIDALQLDAAAHQQEHGIEVQLPILERVAPQAKVIGLALHGGSWDDISTAAKQLAEFLQTLDEPPLLVISSDMNHYASDRENRRLDRLALNAMASGDPQQLIDVCQQHEISMCGLVPAALVMETLRQQGHALKVIEVDYATSADVSGDKSQVVGYAGLLLVSDNR
;
A
#
# COMPACT_ATOMS: atom_id res chain seq x y z
N ALA A 1 -5.02 -20.66 40.09
CA ALA A 1 -3.83 -21.29 39.49
C ALA A 1 -3.13 -22.17 40.52
N MET A 2 -2.82 -23.42 40.17
CA MET A 2 -2.00 -24.29 41.00
C MET A 2 -0.58 -23.72 41.01
N LYS A 3 -0.16 -23.08 42.10
CA LYS A 3 1.23 -22.62 42.26
C LYS A 3 2.13 -23.84 42.25
N LEU A 4 2.80 -24.09 41.12
CA LEU A 4 3.90 -25.03 41.06
C LEU A 4 4.99 -24.53 42.03
N PRO A 5 5.60 -25.40 42.87
CA PRO A 5 6.69 -24.99 43.74
C PRO A 5 7.85 -24.44 42.92
N GLU A 6 8.48 -23.34 43.35
CA GLU A 6 9.64 -22.70 42.68
C GLU A 6 10.78 -23.70 42.37
N GLU A 7 10.93 -24.74 43.19
CA GLU A 7 11.91 -25.83 42.98
C GLU A 7 11.66 -26.65 41.70
N VAL A 8 10.40 -26.78 41.24
CA VAL A 8 10.05 -27.55 40.04
C VAL A 8 10.41 -26.79 38.76
N VAL A 9 10.19 -25.47 38.74
CA VAL A 9 10.55 -24.60 37.60
C VAL A 9 12.07 -24.51 37.43
N GLY A 10 12.82 -24.47 38.54
CA GLY A 10 14.27 -24.44 38.53
C GLY A 10 14.89 -25.64 37.79
N SER A 11 14.41 -26.85 38.05
CA SER A 11 14.90 -28.06 37.36
C SER A 11 14.51 -28.11 35.87
N PHE A 12 13.29 -27.67 35.52
CA PHE A 12 12.83 -27.60 34.12
C PHE A 12 13.57 -26.55 33.29
N SER A 13 14.03 -25.45 33.90
CA SER A 13 14.79 -24.41 33.20
C SER A 13 16.12 -24.92 32.62
N GLN A 14 16.65 -26.03 33.14
CA GLN A 14 17.85 -26.71 32.65
C GLN A 14 17.56 -27.75 31.57
N ALA A 15 16.29 -28.05 31.26
CA ALA A 15 15.94 -28.95 30.18
C ALA A 15 16.53 -28.45 28.86
N ILE A 16 17.08 -29.38 28.07
CA ILE A 16 17.75 -29.06 26.82
C ILE A 16 16.74 -29.08 25.68
N VAL A 17 16.65 -27.97 24.96
CA VAL A 17 15.81 -27.82 23.76
C VAL A 17 16.65 -27.55 22.52
N MET A 18 16.12 -27.92 21.34
CA MET A 18 16.78 -27.69 20.05
C MET A 18 16.47 -26.32 19.46
N GLY A 19 15.41 -25.67 19.97
CA GLY A 19 15.07 -24.30 19.67
C GLY A 19 13.84 -23.83 20.43
N VAL A 20 13.72 -22.51 20.56
CA VAL A 20 12.57 -21.84 21.16
C VAL A 20 12.24 -20.62 20.32
N PHE A 21 10.96 -20.42 20.05
CA PHE A 21 10.43 -19.17 19.50
C PHE A 21 9.50 -18.51 20.50
N VAL A 22 9.63 -17.20 20.63
CA VAL A 22 8.64 -16.37 21.31
C VAL A 22 7.97 -15.52 20.24
N THR A 23 6.65 -15.50 20.26
CA THR A 23 5.82 -14.71 19.37
C THR A 23 4.94 -13.81 20.21
N LEU A 24 4.91 -12.52 19.87
CA LEU A 24 3.99 -11.56 20.45
C LEU A 24 2.93 -11.22 19.42
N LYS A 25 1.66 -11.24 19.82
CA LYS A 25 0.51 -10.90 18.99
C LYS A 25 -0.37 -9.88 19.71
N ARG A 26 -0.96 -8.96 18.97
CA ARG A 26 -2.04 -8.07 19.44
C ARG A 26 -3.32 -8.48 18.74
N GLY A 27 -4.19 -9.22 19.41
CA GLY A 27 -5.25 -9.98 18.74
C GLY A 27 -4.65 -10.90 17.67
N GLU A 28 -5.14 -10.79 16.43
CA GLU A 28 -4.62 -11.55 15.28
C GLU A 28 -3.38 -10.93 14.62
N VAL A 29 -2.93 -9.75 15.09
CA VAL A 29 -1.82 -9.02 14.47
C VAL A 29 -0.49 -9.44 15.10
N LEU A 30 0.44 -9.92 14.27
CA LEU A 30 1.81 -10.21 14.69
C LEU A 30 2.55 -8.94 15.13
N ARG A 31 3.11 -8.93 16.35
CA ARG A 31 3.94 -7.85 16.90
C ARG A 31 5.42 -8.20 17.04
N GLY A 32 5.77 -9.46 16.93
CA GLY A 32 7.17 -9.89 16.87
C GLY A 32 7.27 -11.41 16.89
N CYS A 33 8.30 -11.96 16.26
CA CYS A 33 8.62 -13.38 16.41
C CYS A 33 10.12 -13.59 16.24
N CYS A 34 10.81 -13.88 17.34
CA CYS A 34 12.22 -14.22 17.35
C CYS A 34 12.44 -15.54 18.06
N GLY A 35 13.42 -16.29 17.57
CA GLY A 35 13.81 -17.55 18.17
C GLY A 35 15.30 -17.78 18.17
N VAL A 36 15.69 -18.81 18.90
CA VAL A 36 17.05 -19.35 18.99
C VAL A 36 17.01 -20.79 18.48
N LEU A 37 18.00 -21.17 17.66
CA LEU A 37 18.01 -22.42 16.90
C LEU A 37 19.41 -23.02 16.81
N GLY A 38 19.47 -24.33 16.58
CA GLY A 38 20.64 -25.00 16.00
C GLY A 38 21.73 -25.43 16.98
N LYS A 39 21.56 -25.19 18.28
CA LYS A 39 22.44 -25.72 19.33
C LYS A 39 21.61 -26.15 20.54
N PRO A 40 21.92 -27.30 21.17
CA PRO A 40 21.34 -27.67 22.46
C PRO A 40 21.53 -26.54 23.47
N MET A 41 20.44 -26.08 24.09
CA MET A 41 20.46 -24.96 25.03
C MET A 41 19.51 -25.20 26.19
N ALA A 42 19.86 -24.66 27.36
CA ALA A 42 18.97 -24.67 28.52
C ALA A 42 17.71 -23.83 28.22
N LEU A 43 16.55 -24.38 28.55
CA LEU A 43 15.23 -23.82 28.26
C LEU A 43 15.05 -22.40 28.78
N GLY A 44 15.42 -22.12 30.04
CA GLY A 44 15.23 -20.81 30.67
C GLY A 44 15.96 -19.68 29.93
N PRO A 45 17.28 -19.77 29.74
CA PRO A 45 18.04 -18.80 28.94
C PRO A 45 17.55 -18.68 27.49
N ALA A 46 17.11 -19.78 26.88
CA ALA A 46 16.58 -19.77 25.52
C ALA A 46 15.29 -18.95 25.40
N ILE A 47 14.31 -19.18 26.30
CA ILE A 47 13.06 -18.41 26.36
C ILE A 47 13.37 -16.94 26.65
N SER A 48 14.21 -16.65 27.65
CA SER A 48 14.54 -15.27 28.02
C SER A 48 15.19 -14.50 26.87
N SER A 49 16.14 -15.13 26.17
CA SER A 49 16.79 -14.54 24.99
C SER A 49 15.80 -14.33 23.85
N ALA A 50 14.97 -15.33 23.54
CA ALA A 50 13.95 -15.23 22.49
C ALA A 50 12.92 -14.14 22.81
N ALA A 51 12.42 -14.05 24.04
CA ALA A 51 11.46 -13.04 24.49
C ALA A 51 12.05 -11.62 24.37
N LYS A 52 13.26 -11.40 24.88
CA LYS A 52 13.95 -10.10 24.78
C LYS A 52 14.10 -9.68 23.32
N ARG A 53 14.62 -10.56 22.47
CA ARG A 53 14.80 -10.29 21.04
C ARG A 53 13.48 -10.04 20.32
N THR A 54 12.43 -10.76 20.69
CA THR A 54 11.08 -10.56 20.13
C THR A 54 10.55 -9.17 20.45
N ALA A 55 10.75 -8.71 21.69
CA ALA A 55 10.26 -7.42 22.14
C ALA A 55 11.09 -6.22 21.65
N THR A 56 12.41 -6.37 21.46
CA THR A 56 13.30 -5.23 21.19
C THR A 56 14.07 -5.28 19.87
N GLU A 57 14.23 -6.45 19.26
CA GLU A 57 15.17 -6.65 18.15
C GLU A 57 14.53 -7.03 16.81
N ASP A 58 13.26 -7.47 16.76
CA ASP A 58 12.59 -7.82 15.50
C ASP A 58 12.48 -6.60 14.57
N HIS A 59 13.30 -6.54 13.52
CA HIS A 59 13.48 -5.37 12.65
C HIS A 59 12.25 -5.04 11.80
N ARG A 60 11.28 -5.95 11.72
CA ARG A 60 10.03 -5.74 10.98
C ARG A 60 9.08 -4.82 11.72
N PHE A 61 9.25 -4.68 13.04
CA PHE A 61 8.33 -3.96 13.90
C PHE A 61 9.04 -2.94 14.78
N THR A 62 8.24 -2.00 15.31
CA THR A 62 8.70 -1.11 16.37
C THR A 62 8.92 -1.91 17.66
N PRO A 63 9.92 -1.55 18.48
CA PRO A 63 10.07 -2.15 19.80
C PRO A 63 8.77 -2.03 20.60
N ILE A 64 8.46 -3.06 21.40
CA ILE A 64 7.24 -3.11 22.20
C ILE A 64 7.27 -1.99 23.25
N SER A 65 6.29 -1.07 23.19
CA SER A 65 6.07 -0.10 24.26
C SER A 65 5.42 -0.78 25.46
N ALA A 66 5.67 -0.25 26.67
CA ALA A 66 5.06 -0.73 27.90
C ALA A 66 3.52 -0.64 27.86
N CYS A 67 2.96 0.34 27.15
CA CYS A 67 1.51 0.48 27.01
C CYS A 67 0.87 -0.62 26.16
N GLU A 68 1.64 -1.35 25.35
CA GLU A 68 1.12 -2.49 24.58
C GLU A 68 0.94 -3.73 25.44
N LEU A 69 1.77 -3.91 26.48
CA LEU A 69 1.90 -5.17 27.22
C LEU A 69 0.57 -5.78 27.69
N PRO A 70 -0.41 -5.01 28.21
CA PRO A 70 -1.69 -5.59 28.66
C PRO A 70 -2.55 -6.20 27.53
N TYR A 71 -2.26 -5.84 26.28
CA TYR A 71 -3.03 -6.19 25.09
C TYR A 71 -2.31 -7.22 24.20
N LEU A 72 -1.17 -7.74 24.66
CA LEU A 72 -0.39 -8.73 23.92
C LEU A 72 -0.64 -10.15 24.42
N THR A 73 -0.81 -11.06 23.49
CA THR A 73 -0.70 -12.50 23.70
C THR A 73 0.75 -12.92 23.42
N MET A 74 1.32 -13.73 24.32
CA MET A 74 2.63 -14.34 24.15
C MET A 74 2.48 -15.83 23.87
N ASP A 75 2.98 -16.25 22.71
CA ASP A 75 3.12 -17.66 22.35
C ASP A 75 4.59 -18.09 22.50
N VAL A 76 4.84 -19.16 23.25
CA VAL A 76 6.15 -19.80 23.38
C VAL A 76 6.08 -21.15 22.67
N THR A 77 6.83 -21.30 21.57
CA THR A 77 6.90 -22.56 20.82
C THR A 77 8.23 -23.27 21.10
N LEU A 78 8.15 -24.47 21.67
CA LEU A 78 9.29 -25.34 21.91
C LEU A 78 9.48 -26.26 20.71
N LEU A 79 10.70 -26.31 20.18
CA LEU A 79 10.99 -27.14 19.01
C LEU A 79 11.53 -28.51 19.43
N GLY A 80 10.86 -29.55 18.94
CA GLY A 80 11.36 -30.92 18.97
C GLY A 80 12.57 -31.12 18.03
N PRO A 81 13.10 -32.35 17.98
CA PRO A 81 14.23 -32.68 17.12
C PRO A 81 13.87 -32.55 15.63
N PHE A 82 14.80 -32.03 14.85
CA PHE A 82 14.68 -31.96 13.39
C PHE A 82 14.91 -33.32 12.77
N GLN A 83 14.01 -33.73 11.89
CA GLN A 83 14.09 -34.96 11.10
C GLN A 83 14.19 -34.60 9.62
N ARG A 84 15.25 -35.08 8.97
CA ARG A 84 15.43 -34.87 7.52
C ARG A 84 14.44 -35.72 6.74
N LEU A 85 13.80 -35.12 5.74
CA LEU A 85 12.99 -35.87 4.78
C LEU A 85 13.90 -36.51 3.73
N GLU A 86 13.88 -37.84 3.67
CA GLU A 86 14.68 -38.60 2.69
C GLU A 86 14.01 -38.70 1.32
N SER A 87 12.69 -38.49 1.26
CA SER A 87 11.96 -38.36 0.00
C SER A 87 12.46 -37.16 -0.84
N ARG A 88 12.22 -37.26 -2.15
CA ARG A 88 12.67 -36.30 -3.18
C ARG A 88 11.50 -35.93 -4.10
N GLY A 89 11.59 -34.76 -4.72
CA GLY A 89 10.54 -34.23 -5.59
C GLY A 89 9.15 -34.19 -4.93
N SER A 90 8.12 -34.43 -5.72
CA SER A 90 6.72 -34.39 -5.29
C SER A 90 6.35 -35.38 -4.17
N LYS A 91 7.15 -36.43 -3.94
CA LYS A 91 6.91 -37.40 -2.85
C LYS A 91 6.98 -36.76 -1.46
N ARG A 92 7.72 -35.65 -1.32
CA ARG A 92 7.81 -34.87 -0.07
C ARG A 92 6.45 -34.39 0.43
N LEU A 93 5.47 -34.18 -0.46
CA LEU A 93 4.11 -33.75 -0.10
C LEU A 93 3.41 -34.71 0.86
N ALA A 94 3.58 -36.02 0.66
CA ALA A 94 2.91 -37.04 1.46
C ALA A 94 3.46 -37.16 2.89
N GLU A 95 4.66 -36.61 3.15
CA GLU A 95 5.34 -36.69 4.44
C GLU A 95 5.13 -35.43 5.31
N VAL A 96 4.51 -34.38 4.75
CA VAL A 96 4.20 -33.14 5.47
C VAL A 96 2.78 -33.17 6.01
N GLN A 97 2.64 -33.26 7.34
CA GLN A 97 1.37 -33.20 8.03
C GLN A 97 1.11 -31.78 8.55
N VAL A 98 0.18 -31.07 7.91
CA VAL A 98 -0.24 -29.71 8.31
C VAL A 98 -0.78 -29.71 9.74
N GLY A 99 -0.41 -28.70 10.53
CA GLY A 99 -0.81 -28.57 11.94
C GLY A 99 0.01 -29.41 12.91
N LYS A 100 0.79 -30.37 12.40
CA LYS A 100 1.69 -31.20 13.21
C LYS A 100 3.16 -30.84 12.96
N HIS A 101 3.58 -30.78 11.70
CA HIS A 101 4.96 -30.53 11.31
C HIS A 101 5.23 -29.03 11.10
N GLY A 102 6.33 -28.54 11.65
CA GLY A 102 7.03 -27.36 11.16
C GLY A 102 8.01 -27.77 10.06
N LEU A 103 8.39 -26.81 9.22
CA LEU A 103 9.27 -27.03 8.08
C LEU A 103 10.54 -26.19 8.21
N MET A 104 11.69 -26.78 7.89
CA MET A 104 12.94 -26.06 7.68
C MET A 104 13.55 -26.49 6.35
N ILE A 105 13.81 -25.52 5.47
CA ILE A 105 14.50 -25.73 4.20
C ILE A 105 15.85 -25.03 4.22
N GLN A 106 16.85 -25.68 3.62
CA GLN A 106 18.17 -25.10 3.39
C GLN A 106 18.68 -25.48 2.00
N GLN A 107 19.16 -24.51 1.24
CA GLN A 107 19.86 -24.70 -0.03
C GLN A 107 20.99 -23.67 -0.14
N GLY A 108 22.24 -24.12 -0.09
CA GLY A 108 23.41 -23.24 0.06
C GLY A 108 23.35 -22.43 1.36
N ASP A 109 23.57 -21.12 1.26
CA ASP A 109 23.53 -20.17 2.40
C ASP A 109 22.11 -19.70 2.74
N LYS A 110 21.11 -20.08 1.93
CA LYS A 110 19.71 -19.71 2.14
C LYS A 110 19.02 -20.74 3.02
N SER A 111 18.33 -20.26 4.05
CA SER A 111 17.52 -21.11 4.92
C SER A 111 16.24 -20.41 5.33
N GLY A 112 15.17 -21.19 5.52
CA GLY A 112 13.88 -20.71 5.98
C GLY A 112 13.24 -21.73 6.89
N LEU A 113 12.54 -21.26 7.93
CA LEU A 113 11.82 -22.10 8.86
C LEU A 113 10.40 -21.56 9.10
N LEU A 114 9.40 -22.42 9.03
CA LEU A 114 8.03 -22.13 9.41
C LEU A 114 7.57 -23.04 10.54
N LEU A 115 6.86 -22.47 11.52
CA LEU A 115 6.32 -23.20 12.66
C LEU A 115 5.09 -24.04 12.27
N PRO A 116 4.76 -25.12 13.02
CA PRO A 116 3.60 -25.96 12.73
C PRO A 116 2.27 -25.20 12.60
N SER A 117 2.07 -24.15 13.40
CA SER A 117 0.82 -23.38 13.44
C SER A 117 0.59 -22.51 12.20
N VAL A 118 1.63 -22.17 11.44
CA VAL A 118 1.53 -21.20 10.32
C VAL A 118 0.58 -21.71 9.24
N ALA A 119 0.66 -22.99 8.91
CA ALA A 119 -0.18 -23.57 7.87
C ALA A 119 -1.65 -23.64 8.29
N THR A 120 -1.92 -23.98 9.56
CA THR A 120 -3.28 -24.03 10.10
C THR A 120 -3.91 -22.65 10.23
N GLU A 121 -3.15 -21.66 10.73
CA GLU A 121 -3.61 -20.27 10.86
C GLU A 121 -3.97 -19.65 9.50
N ARG A 122 -3.31 -20.09 8.42
CA ARG A 122 -3.54 -19.59 7.07
C ARG A 122 -4.42 -20.47 6.18
N GLY A 123 -4.94 -21.58 6.71
CA GLY A 123 -5.75 -22.54 5.93
C GLY A 123 -4.97 -23.20 4.78
N TRP A 124 -3.66 -23.33 4.90
CA TRP A 124 -2.80 -23.88 3.84
C TRP A 124 -2.74 -25.40 3.87
N GLY A 125 -2.76 -26.01 2.68
CA GLY A 125 -2.37 -27.40 2.48
C GLY A 125 -0.84 -27.59 2.48
N ALA A 126 -0.38 -28.85 2.48
CA ALA A 126 1.04 -29.20 2.53
C ALA A 126 1.87 -28.57 1.39
N GLU A 127 1.33 -28.54 0.18
CA GLU A 127 2.00 -27.95 -0.99
C GLU A 127 2.25 -26.45 -0.81
N ARG A 128 1.20 -25.69 -0.46
CA ARG A 128 1.33 -24.25 -0.19
C ARG A 128 2.29 -23.99 0.96
N PHE A 129 2.31 -24.86 1.97
CA PHE A 129 3.23 -24.74 3.10
C PHE A 129 4.70 -24.93 2.71
N LEU A 130 4.99 -25.90 1.82
CA LEU A 130 6.32 -26.12 1.25
C LEU A 130 6.77 -24.94 0.36
N GLN A 131 5.87 -24.41 -0.47
CA GLN A 131 6.15 -23.22 -1.27
C GLN A 131 6.43 -22.01 -0.38
N ALA A 132 5.67 -21.84 0.70
CA ALA A 132 5.84 -20.73 1.64
C ALA A 132 7.18 -20.79 2.40
N VAL A 133 7.66 -21.98 2.79
CA VAL A 133 8.98 -22.09 3.45
C VAL A 133 10.12 -21.78 2.47
N CYS A 134 9.98 -22.12 1.18
CA CYS A 134 10.92 -21.71 0.13
C CYS A 134 10.95 -20.19 -0.01
N ALA A 135 9.78 -19.56 -0.12
CA ALA A 135 9.67 -18.10 -0.21
C ALA A 135 10.32 -17.41 0.99
N LYS A 136 10.11 -17.94 2.21
CA LYS A 136 10.76 -17.43 3.43
C LYS A 136 12.28 -17.56 3.41
N ALA A 137 12.82 -18.60 2.77
CA ALA A 137 14.25 -18.78 2.56
C ALA A 137 14.80 -17.90 1.42
N GLY A 138 13.96 -17.16 0.69
CA GLY A 138 14.34 -16.45 -0.52
C GLY A 138 14.69 -17.39 -1.68
N LEU A 139 14.06 -18.56 -1.74
CA LEU A 139 14.20 -19.58 -2.78
C LEU A 139 12.98 -19.58 -3.72
N PRO A 140 13.12 -20.05 -4.98
CA PRO A 140 11.99 -20.28 -5.88
C PRO A 140 10.91 -21.18 -5.25
N SER A 141 9.64 -20.99 -5.59
CA SER A 141 8.52 -21.71 -4.97
C SER A 141 8.59 -23.23 -5.12
N ALA A 142 9.19 -23.73 -6.20
CA ALA A 142 9.40 -25.17 -6.45
C ALA A 142 10.74 -25.70 -5.91
N ALA A 143 11.54 -24.90 -5.18
CA ALA A 143 12.85 -25.32 -4.70
C ALA A 143 12.78 -26.53 -3.74
N TRP A 144 11.66 -26.72 -3.05
CA TRP A 144 11.43 -27.89 -2.19
C TRP A 144 11.35 -29.21 -2.97
N GLU A 145 11.23 -29.19 -4.30
CA GLU A 145 11.29 -30.41 -5.12
C GLU A 145 12.72 -30.80 -5.46
N SER A 146 13.66 -29.85 -5.39
CA SER A 146 15.06 -30.05 -5.76
C SER A 146 15.78 -31.01 -4.80
N ASP A 147 16.65 -31.84 -5.38
CA ASP A 147 17.55 -32.73 -4.64
C ASP A 147 18.66 -31.95 -3.90
N GLU A 148 18.96 -30.72 -4.35
CA GLU A 148 19.91 -29.82 -3.70
C GLU A 148 19.35 -29.20 -2.41
N ALA A 149 18.02 -29.16 -2.27
CA ALA A 149 17.37 -28.63 -1.09
C ALA A 149 17.32 -29.69 0.03
N SER A 150 17.88 -29.35 1.18
CA SER A 150 17.74 -30.12 2.41
C SER A 150 16.47 -29.68 3.13
N LEU A 151 15.48 -30.57 3.19
CA LEU A 151 14.20 -30.32 3.84
C LEU A 151 14.11 -31.14 5.14
N MET A 152 13.75 -30.49 6.23
CA MET A 152 13.56 -31.10 7.54
C MET A 152 12.18 -30.77 8.08
N VAL A 153 11.58 -31.73 8.76
CA VAL A 153 10.37 -31.56 9.56
C VAL A 153 10.73 -31.60 11.04
N PHE A 154 9.94 -30.92 11.86
CA PHE A 154 10.01 -31.04 13.31
C PHE A 154 8.61 -30.90 13.89
N GLU A 155 8.38 -31.50 15.05
CA GLU A 155 7.16 -31.24 15.82
C GLU A 155 7.44 -30.08 16.79
N GLY A 156 6.41 -29.29 17.09
CA GLY A 156 6.52 -28.18 18.03
C GLY A 156 5.29 -28.08 18.90
N GLU A 157 5.50 -27.75 20.17
CA GLU A 157 4.44 -27.51 21.13
C GLU A 157 4.40 -26.02 21.46
N THR A 158 3.21 -25.42 21.38
CA THR A 158 3.01 -23.98 21.61
C THR A 158 2.18 -23.77 22.86
N PHE A 159 2.68 -22.92 23.74
CA PHE A 159 2.00 -22.45 24.94
C PHE A 159 1.63 -20.99 24.74
N SER A 160 0.37 -20.63 24.99
CA SER A 160 -0.13 -19.27 24.75
C SER A 160 -0.74 -18.71 26.03
N THR A 161 -0.46 -17.44 26.32
CA THR A 161 -1.06 -16.72 27.45
C THR A 161 -1.26 -15.25 27.10
N LEU A 162 -2.30 -14.63 27.66
CA LEU A 162 -2.45 -13.19 27.61
C LEU A 162 -1.51 -12.57 28.65
N LEU A 163 -0.69 -11.60 28.26
CA LEU A 163 0.30 -11.03 29.17
C LEU A 163 -0.35 -10.33 30.37
N SER A 164 -1.52 -9.71 30.21
CA SER A 164 -2.22 -9.05 31.33
C SER A 164 -2.64 -10.00 32.46
N GLU A 165 -2.75 -11.30 32.20
CA GLU A 165 -3.07 -12.31 33.23
C GLU A 165 -1.85 -12.68 34.09
N GLU A 166 -0.65 -12.49 33.56
CA GLU A 166 0.62 -12.91 34.17
C GLU A 166 1.47 -11.72 34.66
N LEU A 167 1.25 -10.51 34.12
CA LEU A 167 2.05 -9.35 34.45
C LEU A 167 1.71 -8.77 35.84
N PRO A 168 2.72 -8.30 36.59
CA PRO A 168 2.49 -7.61 37.86
C PRO A 168 1.61 -6.36 37.71
N LEU A 169 0.69 -6.15 38.65
CA LEU A 169 -0.23 -5.00 38.68
C LEU A 169 0.48 -3.63 38.72
N ASN A 170 1.78 -3.59 39.09
CA ASN A 170 2.53 -2.35 39.34
C ASN A 170 3.59 -2.04 38.26
N LEU A 171 3.47 -2.62 37.05
CA LEU A 171 4.40 -2.25 35.98
C LEU A 171 4.14 -0.81 35.51
N PRO A 172 5.19 0.00 35.30
CA PRO A 172 5.03 1.33 34.73
C PRO A 172 4.47 1.20 33.31
N SER A 173 3.34 1.85 33.05
CA SER A 173 2.67 1.87 31.74
C SER A 173 3.30 2.88 30.78
N GLN A 174 4.16 3.78 31.28
CA GLN A 174 4.77 4.86 30.51
C GLN A 174 6.25 5.04 30.86
N ARG A 175 7.01 5.46 29.86
CA ARG A 175 8.39 5.95 30.06
C ARG A 175 8.36 7.42 30.47
N PRO A 176 9.28 7.87 31.35
CA PRO A 176 9.47 9.28 31.61
C PRO A 176 9.74 10.06 30.33
N LEU A 177 9.16 11.24 30.23
CA LEU A 177 9.40 12.14 29.11
C LEU A 177 10.86 12.64 29.14
N PRO A 178 11.53 12.69 27.98
CA PRO A 178 12.93 13.11 27.93
C PRO A 178 13.11 14.64 27.99
N LEU A 179 12.02 15.41 27.92
CA LEU A 179 12.01 16.87 27.92
C LEU A 179 10.91 17.42 28.83
N THR A 180 11.13 18.62 29.38
CA THR A 180 10.09 19.40 30.06
C THR A 180 9.32 20.28 29.08
N ALA A 181 8.13 20.74 29.48
CA ALA A 181 7.33 21.68 28.68
C ALA A 181 8.07 23.02 28.43
N GLU A 182 8.86 23.47 29.39
CA GLU A 182 9.69 24.69 29.26
C GLU A 182 10.78 24.51 28.19
N GLN A 183 11.45 23.35 28.18
CA GLN A 183 12.47 23.03 27.17
C GLN A 183 11.85 22.92 25.77
N LEU A 184 10.66 22.32 25.64
CA LEU A 184 9.93 22.26 24.37
C LEU A 184 9.57 23.66 23.86
N THR A 185 9.11 24.54 24.75
CA THR A 185 8.77 25.93 24.41
C THR A 185 10.01 26.69 23.93
N ALA A 186 11.17 26.49 24.57
CA ALA A 186 12.43 27.06 24.14
C ALA A 186 12.83 26.57 22.73
N TYR A 187 12.66 25.28 22.43
CA TYR A 187 12.89 24.75 21.08
C TYR A 187 12.00 25.41 20.02
N ALA A 188 10.70 25.60 20.30
CA ALA A 188 9.78 26.27 19.38
C ALA A 188 10.20 27.73 19.09
N GLN A 189 10.61 28.46 20.12
CA GLN A 189 11.11 29.84 19.97
C GLN A 189 12.38 29.90 19.11
N ILE A 190 13.34 29.01 19.36
CA ILE A 190 14.59 28.96 18.60
C ILE A 190 14.33 28.54 17.13
N ALA A 191 13.39 27.63 16.89
CA ALA A 191 12.97 27.28 15.53
C ALA A 191 12.45 28.49 14.76
N GLY A 192 11.59 29.32 15.39
CA GLY A 192 11.11 30.57 14.79
C GLY A 192 12.23 31.56 14.49
N GLN A 193 13.14 31.76 15.46
CA GLN A 193 14.32 32.62 15.28
C GLN A 193 15.21 32.14 14.13
N ASN A 194 15.42 30.84 14.01
CA ASN A 194 16.21 30.24 12.93
C ASN A 194 15.56 30.47 11.56
N ILE A 195 14.25 30.28 11.44
CA ILE A 195 13.52 30.53 10.18
C ILE A 195 13.66 32.00 9.78
N VAL A 196 13.38 32.93 10.71
CA VAL A 196 13.48 34.38 10.46
C VAL A 196 14.91 34.78 10.08
N ALA A 197 15.92 34.26 10.79
CA ALA A 197 17.32 34.50 10.46
C ALA A 197 17.64 34.05 9.04
N MET A 198 17.26 32.84 8.65
CA MET A 198 17.53 32.32 7.29
C MET A 198 16.82 33.12 6.20
N VAL A 199 15.55 33.48 6.39
CA VAL A 199 14.77 34.28 5.41
C VAL A 199 15.36 35.67 5.21
N THR A 200 15.92 36.26 6.27
CA THR A 200 16.52 37.62 6.25
C THR A 200 18.02 37.64 5.92
N GLY A 201 18.63 36.48 5.64
CA GLY A 201 20.07 36.36 5.37
C GLY A 201 20.98 36.42 6.60
N GLY A 202 20.41 36.30 7.81
CA GLY A 202 21.13 36.15 9.07
C GLY A 202 21.67 34.73 9.31
N THR A 203 22.39 34.56 10.43
CA THR A 203 23.00 33.29 10.83
C THR A 203 22.09 32.54 11.81
N PRO A 204 21.58 31.33 11.48
CA PRO A 204 20.79 30.53 12.40
C PRO A 204 21.65 29.76 13.42
N SER A 205 21.03 29.34 14.52
CA SER A 205 21.67 28.48 15.54
C SER A 205 21.47 27.00 15.21
N TYR A 206 22.56 26.31 14.87
CA TYR A 206 22.54 24.88 14.52
C TYR A 206 22.59 23.96 15.76
N VAL A 207 23.30 24.36 16.82
CA VAL A 207 23.43 23.61 18.08
C VAL A 207 22.99 24.47 19.24
N ILE A 208 22.09 23.94 20.06
CA ILE A 208 21.52 24.62 21.23
C ILE A 208 22.13 23.96 22.48
N SER A 209 23.28 24.49 22.91
CA SER A 209 24.11 23.87 23.97
C SER A 209 23.46 23.79 25.34
N HIS A 210 22.43 24.60 25.61
CA HIS A 210 21.72 24.64 26.89
C HIS A 210 20.45 23.79 26.91
N LEU A 211 20.08 23.17 25.78
CA LEU A 211 18.95 22.23 25.69
C LEU A 211 19.47 20.81 25.37
N PRO A 212 18.89 19.77 25.99
CA PRO A 212 19.31 18.39 25.75
C PRO A 212 18.92 17.93 24.34
N ASP A 213 19.87 17.43 23.56
CA ASP A 213 19.57 16.70 22.32
C ASP A 213 19.20 15.25 22.65
N THR A 214 18.15 14.75 22.01
CA THR A 214 17.61 13.40 22.26
C THR A 214 17.09 12.79 20.96
N THR A 215 16.83 11.49 21.00
CA THR A 215 16.18 10.78 19.90
C THR A 215 14.67 10.84 20.08
N VAL A 216 13.96 11.28 19.05
CA VAL A 216 12.49 11.34 18.99
C VAL A 216 11.96 10.48 17.85
N ASN A 217 10.69 10.10 17.92
CA ASN A 217 10.02 9.27 16.91
C ASN A 217 9.11 10.06 15.99
N ALA A 218 8.65 11.24 16.39
CA ALA A 218 7.93 12.17 15.54
C ALA A 218 8.31 13.63 15.89
N ILE A 219 8.35 14.49 14.88
CA ILE A 219 8.46 15.94 15.02
C ILE A 219 7.41 16.57 14.10
N VAL A 220 6.58 17.44 14.67
CA VAL A 220 5.70 18.33 13.92
C VAL A 220 6.12 19.76 14.19
N LEU A 221 6.49 20.47 13.12
CA LEU A 221 6.71 21.91 13.15
C LEU A 221 5.45 22.58 12.59
N SER A 222 4.64 23.17 13.46
CA SER A 222 3.44 23.90 13.08
C SER A 222 3.79 25.37 12.82
N LEU A 223 3.31 25.91 11.70
CA LEU A 223 3.57 27.27 11.25
C LEU A 223 2.24 28.00 11.14
N GLU A 224 2.10 29.14 11.79
CA GLU A 224 1.00 30.07 11.54
C GLU A 224 1.58 31.43 11.15
N TRP A 225 1.15 31.99 10.03
CA TRP A 225 1.69 33.26 9.55
C TRP A 225 0.64 34.15 8.91
N GLN A 226 0.89 35.45 8.93
CA GLN A 226 0.03 36.47 8.32
C GLN A 226 0.84 37.30 7.32
N ALA A 227 0.33 37.41 6.09
CA ALA A 227 0.90 38.29 5.08
C ALA A 227 0.23 39.67 5.19
N ASP A 228 0.97 40.67 5.66
CA ASP A 228 0.53 42.07 5.84
C ASP A 228 -0.54 42.30 6.92
N GLN A 229 -0.76 43.56 7.35
CA GLN A 229 -1.63 43.94 8.49
C GLN A 229 -3.16 43.79 8.24
N SER A 230 -3.60 42.90 7.35
CA SER A 230 -5.03 42.60 7.20
C SER A 230 -5.44 41.45 8.13
N GLU A 231 -6.38 41.70 9.04
CA GLU A 231 -6.80 40.76 10.10
C GLU A 231 -7.39 39.43 9.59
N ASN A 232 -7.63 39.26 8.28
CA ASN A 232 -8.36 38.13 7.70
C ASN A 232 -7.51 37.13 6.86
N ASP A 233 -6.18 37.25 6.76
CA ASP A 233 -5.34 36.36 5.91
C ASP A 233 -4.35 35.49 6.72
N ALA A 234 -4.81 34.92 7.85
CA ALA A 234 -4.01 33.97 8.63
C ALA A 234 -3.90 32.62 7.92
N ARG A 235 -2.67 32.22 7.58
CA ARG A 235 -2.34 30.95 6.93
C ARG A 235 -1.72 29.99 7.94
N GLN A 236 -2.00 28.71 7.74
CA GLN A 236 -1.45 27.64 8.56
C GLN A 236 -0.75 26.61 7.67
N GLY A 237 0.29 25.99 8.21
CA GLY A 237 1.04 24.93 7.56
C GLY A 237 1.75 24.08 8.60
N SER A 238 2.22 22.91 8.19
CA SER A 238 3.04 22.07 9.06
C SER A 238 4.05 21.26 8.25
N ALA A 239 5.15 20.92 8.90
CA ALA A 239 6.09 19.90 8.43
C ALA A 239 6.09 18.74 9.42
N LEU A 240 6.12 17.51 8.91
CA LEU A 240 6.07 16.28 9.68
C LEU A 240 7.25 15.38 9.33
N GLN A 241 7.97 14.92 10.36
CA GLN A 241 8.95 13.86 10.24
C GLN A 241 8.65 12.74 11.24
N VAL A 242 8.60 11.49 10.78
CA VAL A 242 8.37 10.31 11.63
C VAL A 242 9.43 9.24 11.35
N SER A 243 9.95 8.63 12.41
CA SER A 243 10.85 7.48 12.35
C SER A 243 10.65 6.62 13.59
N PHE A 244 10.16 5.40 13.40
CA PHE A 244 9.92 4.51 14.54
C PHE A 244 11.14 3.69 14.95
N ARG A 245 12.14 3.53 14.06
CA ARG A 245 13.39 2.84 14.37
C ARG A 245 14.52 3.33 13.44
N PRO A 246 15.65 3.83 13.97
CA PRO A 246 15.99 4.04 15.38
C PRO A 246 15.38 5.32 16.02
N GLY A 247 14.56 6.10 15.29
CA GLY A 247 14.20 7.47 15.66
C GLY A 247 15.06 8.50 14.91
N VAL A 248 14.91 9.78 15.22
CA VAL A 248 15.69 10.90 14.64
C VAL A 248 16.26 11.81 15.73
N SER A 249 17.41 12.45 15.46
CA SER A 249 18.01 13.45 16.36
C SER A 249 17.15 14.70 16.38
N LEU A 250 16.75 15.17 17.56
CA LEU A 250 15.86 16.33 17.71
C LEU A 250 16.44 17.59 17.06
N GLN A 251 17.65 17.99 17.47
CA GLN A 251 18.20 19.28 17.03
C GLN A 251 18.48 19.32 15.53
N SER A 252 19.15 18.29 14.99
CA SER A 252 19.50 18.23 13.56
C SER A 252 18.26 18.17 12.67
N THR A 253 17.24 17.40 13.05
CA THR A 253 16.01 17.27 12.26
C THR A 253 15.19 18.54 12.32
N LEU A 254 15.02 19.13 13.50
CA LEU A 254 14.31 20.41 13.65
C LEU A 254 14.98 21.52 12.84
N PHE A 255 16.32 21.57 12.82
CA PHE A 255 17.06 22.51 11.99
C PHE A 255 16.78 22.32 10.49
N GLN A 256 16.78 21.07 10.00
CA GLN A 256 16.45 20.77 8.60
C GLN A 256 15.02 21.20 8.25
N MET A 257 14.05 20.96 9.14
CA MET A 257 12.67 21.42 8.96
C MET A 257 12.60 22.96 8.93
N CYS A 258 13.37 23.66 9.76
CA CYS A 258 13.49 25.11 9.71
C CYS A 258 14.07 25.59 8.36
N GLN A 259 15.07 24.89 7.80
CA GLN A 259 15.64 25.24 6.49
C GLN A 259 14.59 25.11 5.37
N GLN A 260 13.80 24.04 5.38
CA GLN A 260 12.72 23.84 4.41
C GLN A 260 11.64 24.92 4.53
N ALA A 261 11.21 25.24 5.76
CA ALA A 261 10.27 26.32 6.01
C ALA A 261 10.81 27.69 5.55
N ALA A 262 12.09 27.98 5.83
CA ALA A 262 12.73 29.21 5.39
C ALA A 262 12.79 29.33 3.86
N GLN A 263 13.10 28.24 3.15
CA GLN A 263 13.10 28.22 1.69
C GLN A 263 11.71 28.56 1.13
N MET A 264 10.65 27.96 1.69
CA MET A 264 9.26 28.28 1.32
C MET A 264 8.95 29.77 1.52
N PHE A 265 9.28 30.34 2.68
CA PHE A 265 9.03 31.75 2.96
C PHE A 265 9.85 32.70 2.09
N TYR A 266 11.09 32.31 1.74
CA TYR A 266 11.93 33.06 0.82
C TYR A 266 11.32 33.15 -0.58
N GLU A 267 10.83 32.02 -1.11
CA GLU A 267 10.16 31.96 -2.42
C GLU A 267 8.87 32.80 -2.46
N GLN A 268 8.14 32.85 -1.34
CA GLN A 268 6.91 33.63 -1.19
C GLN A 268 7.15 35.12 -0.88
N ARG A 269 8.42 35.56 -0.74
CA ARG A 269 8.79 36.93 -0.30
C ARG A 269 8.07 37.37 0.98
N PHE A 270 7.98 36.46 1.94
CA PHE A 270 7.24 36.69 3.18
C PHE A 270 7.80 37.88 3.97
N ASN A 271 6.91 38.78 4.40
CA ASN A 271 7.20 39.91 5.28
C ASN A 271 6.02 40.09 6.25
N GLY A 272 6.05 39.37 7.38
CA GLY A 272 4.93 39.33 8.32
C GLY A 272 5.27 38.66 9.66
N GLN A 273 4.25 38.37 10.47
CA GLN A 273 4.40 37.67 11.75
C GLN A 273 4.34 36.15 11.55
N LEU A 274 5.20 35.42 12.26
CA LEU A 274 5.32 33.97 12.23
C LEU A 274 5.25 33.41 13.66
N ASN A 275 4.24 32.58 13.92
CA ASN A 275 4.11 31.81 15.15
C ASN A 275 4.51 30.35 14.87
N ILE A 276 5.26 29.78 15.80
CA ILE A 276 5.77 28.40 15.70
C ILE A 276 5.19 27.55 16.82
N GLY A 277 4.59 26.43 16.44
CA GLY A 277 4.28 25.32 17.33
C GLY A 277 5.25 24.17 17.14
N LEU A 278 5.56 23.45 18.21
CA LEU A 278 6.39 22.26 18.17
C LEU A 278 5.70 21.11 18.92
N THR A 279 5.63 19.97 18.26
CA THR A 279 5.11 18.72 18.84
C THR A 279 6.10 17.60 18.60
N LEU A 280 6.44 16.88 19.67
CA LEU A 280 7.38 15.77 19.67
C LEU A 280 6.67 14.48 20.08
N GLY A 281 6.98 13.39 19.37
CA GLY A 281 6.48 12.05 19.66
C GLY A 281 7.59 11.12 20.14
N PHE A 282 7.29 10.29 21.15
CA PHE A 282 8.20 9.34 21.78
C PHE A 282 7.53 7.98 21.97
N ASP A 283 8.33 6.95 22.28
CA ASP A 283 7.85 5.63 22.73
C ASP A 283 6.74 5.05 21.83
N PRO A 284 7.02 4.78 20.54
CA PRO A 284 6.01 4.38 19.58
C PRO A 284 5.43 3.02 19.93
N ALA A 285 4.11 2.90 19.80
CA ALA A 285 3.36 1.67 19.99
C ALA A 285 2.61 1.31 18.71
N MET A 286 2.61 0.04 18.29
CA MET A 286 1.89 -0.42 17.10
C MET A 286 0.57 -1.08 17.48
N HIS A 287 -0.51 -0.66 16.84
CA HIS A 287 -1.90 -1.05 17.16
C HIS A 287 -2.53 -1.95 16.09
N GLY A 288 -1.87 -2.11 14.94
CA GLY A 288 -2.33 -2.95 13.84
C GLY A 288 -2.47 -2.17 12.54
N TYR A 289 -3.46 -2.53 11.73
CA TYR A 289 -3.62 -2.02 10.37
C TYR A 289 -5.06 -1.54 10.13
N GLY A 290 -5.18 -0.34 9.57
CA GLY A 290 -6.44 0.22 9.10
C GLY A 290 -7.58 0.15 10.12
N PRO A 291 -8.80 -0.19 9.68
CA PRO A 291 -9.99 -0.34 10.55
C PRO A 291 -9.86 -1.45 11.59
N ARG A 292 -9.00 -2.45 11.35
CA ARG A 292 -8.79 -3.59 12.25
C ARG A 292 -7.78 -3.32 13.36
N ALA A 293 -7.16 -2.14 13.39
CA ALA A 293 -6.26 -1.76 14.47
C ALA A 293 -7.01 -1.72 15.81
N ASP A 294 -6.45 -2.37 16.82
CA ASP A 294 -6.95 -2.32 18.19
C ASP A 294 -6.36 -1.10 18.89
N LEU A 295 -7.20 -0.09 19.12
CA LEU A 295 -6.79 1.19 19.72
C LEU A 295 -6.76 1.16 21.26
N SER A 296 -6.93 0.00 21.90
CA SER A 296 -6.92 -0.11 23.36
C SER A 296 -5.58 0.34 23.96
N GLY A 297 -5.61 1.05 25.08
CA GLY A 297 -4.39 1.57 25.74
C GLY A 297 -3.81 2.83 25.10
N ILE A 298 -4.53 3.44 24.14
CA ILE A 298 -4.25 4.79 23.67
C ILE A 298 -5.03 5.77 24.55
N GLU A 299 -4.32 6.54 25.36
CA GLU A 299 -4.86 7.69 26.07
C GLU A 299 -4.61 8.93 25.22
N SER A 300 -5.66 9.55 24.66
CA SER A 300 -5.52 10.71 23.77
C SER A 300 -5.03 11.98 24.48
N THR A 301 -5.07 11.99 25.81
CA THR A 301 -4.54 13.06 26.65
C THR A 301 -3.02 13.18 26.56
N ASP A 302 -2.32 12.07 26.27
CA ASP A 302 -0.86 12.04 26.20
C ASP A 302 -0.30 11.31 24.97
N ARG A 303 -1.13 10.67 24.12
CA ARG A 303 -0.67 10.03 22.88
C ARG A 303 -1.33 10.61 21.63
N ALA A 304 -0.51 10.84 20.61
CA ALA A 304 -0.97 11.05 19.24
C ALA A 304 -1.19 9.72 18.54
N LEU A 305 -2.16 9.69 17.64
CA LEU A 305 -2.30 8.62 16.67
C LEU A 305 -1.46 8.93 15.43
N VAL A 306 -0.82 7.92 14.86
CA VAL A 306 -0.02 8.02 13.63
C VAL A 306 -0.46 6.93 12.66
N ILE A 307 -0.84 7.29 11.44
CA ILE A 307 -1.11 6.34 10.35
C ILE A 307 -0.06 6.56 9.27
N SER A 308 0.63 5.50 8.87
CA SER A 308 1.74 5.64 7.92
C SER A 308 1.94 4.42 7.04
N ASP A 309 2.39 4.69 5.80
CA ASP A 309 2.95 3.72 4.87
C ASP A 309 4.28 4.23 4.31
N ALA A 310 4.80 3.59 3.25
CA ALA A 310 6.09 3.94 2.65
C ALA A 310 6.14 5.34 1.99
N ARG A 311 5.01 5.96 1.71
CA ARG A 311 4.89 7.25 0.98
C ARG A 311 4.06 8.30 1.72
N HIS A 312 3.26 7.90 2.69
CA HIS A 312 2.31 8.79 3.36
C HIS A 312 2.42 8.63 4.86
N CYS A 313 2.32 9.74 5.57
CA CYS A 313 2.31 9.76 7.02
C CYS A 313 1.33 10.83 7.51
N GLY A 314 0.48 10.48 8.46
CA GLY A 314 -0.39 11.42 9.14
C GLY A 314 -0.26 11.25 10.65
N ILE A 315 -0.23 12.36 11.37
CA ILE A 315 -0.26 12.39 12.84
C ILE A 315 -1.41 13.28 13.32
N ALA A 316 -2.14 12.81 14.34
CA ALA A 316 -3.21 13.57 14.96
C ALA A 316 -3.12 13.47 16.49
N PHE A 317 -3.23 14.61 17.14
CA PHE A 317 -3.25 14.76 18.59
C PHE A 317 -4.35 15.75 18.98
N ASP A 318 -5.26 15.35 19.85
CA ASP A 318 -6.25 16.23 20.46
C ASP A 318 -6.72 15.57 21.77
N PRO A 319 -6.32 16.10 22.94
CA PRO A 319 -6.71 15.57 24.25
C PRO A 319 -8.23 15.49 24.50
N LYS A 320 -9.03 16.19 23.68
CA LYS A 320 -10.49 16.23 23.81
C LYS A 320 -11.20 15.19 22.95
N LYS A 321 -10.47 14.48 22.08
CA LYS A 321 -11.03 13.48 21.17
C LYS A 321 -10.67 12.08 21.62
N SER A 322 -11.55 11.13 21.38
CA SER A 322 -11.25 9.70 21.51
C SER A 322 -10.25 9.23 20.44
N PRO A 323 -9.54 8.10 20.67
CA PRO A 323 -8.67 7.50 19.65
C PRO A 323 -9.39 7.21 18.32
N ASP A 324 -10.66 6.80 18.36
CA ASP A 324 -11.47 6.59 17.16
C ASP A 324 -11.74 7.88 16.38
N GLU A 325 -12.05 8.99 17.08
CA GLU A 325 -12.21 10.30 16.45
C GLU A 325 -10.90 10.81 15.84
N LEU A 326 -9.75 10.55 16.47
CA LEU A 326 -8.43 10.87 15.90
C LEU A 326 -8.13 10.02 14.66
N ARG A 327 -8.48 8.72 14.67
CA ARG A 327 -8.35 7.83 13.51
C ARG A 327 -9.19 8.33 12.35
N GLU A 328 -10.45 8.68 12.59
CA GLU A 328 -11.34 9.18 11.56
C GLU A 328 -10.86 10.54 11.00
N LEU A 329 -10.34 11.40 11.87
CA LEU A 329 -9.72 12.66 11.45
C LEU A 329 -8.53 12.41 10.51
N LEU A 330 -7.64 11.46 10.83
CA LEU A 330 -6.54 11.09 9.94
C LEU A 330 -7.04 10.45 8.65
N ARG A 331 -7.99 9.52 8.74
CA ARG A 331 -8.54 8.79 7.58
C ARG A 331 -9.10 9.75 6.54
N ARG A 332 -9.78 10.83 6.96
CA ARG A 332 -10.34 11.85 6.06
C ARG A 332 -9.28 12.68 5.35
N ASN A 333 -8.15 12.96 6.00
CA ASN A 333 -7.11 13.83 5.47
C ASN A 333 -5.98 13.06 4.76
N LEU A 334 -5.85 11.76 5.00
CA LEU A 334 -4.88 10.92 4.30
C LEU A 334 -5.37 10.54 2.89
N PRO A 335 -4.44 10.43 1.92
CA PRO A 335 -4.76 9.95 0.58
C PRO A 335 -5.39 8.54 0.61
N ILE A 336 -6.27 8.28 -0.36
CA ILE A 336 -6.88 6.96 -0.56
C ILE A 336 -5.79 5.90 -0.72
N GLY A 337 -6.02 4.71 -0.15
CA GLY A 337 -5.05 3.61 -0.13
C GLY A 337 -4.07 3.66 1.06
N SER A 338 -3.84 4.84 1.66
CA SER A 338 -3.03 4.98 2.89
C SER A 338 -3.83 4.84 4.17
N ARG A 339 -5.16 4.81 4.04
CA ARG A 339 -6.13 4.75 5.13
C ARG A 339 -6.11 3.42 5.88
N ASP A 340 -5.77 2.34 5.18
CA ASP A 340 -5.69 0.98 5.73
C ASP A 340 -4.29 0.58 6.21
N SER A 341 -3.37 1.55 6.25
CA SER A 341 -1.97 1.35 6.57
C SER A 341 -1.72 1.12 8.07
N THR A 342 -0.45 1.01 8.46
CA THR A 342 -0.09 0.69 9.85
C THR A 342 -0.47 1.82 10.78
N VAL A 343 -1.16 1.48 11.87
CA VAL A 343 -1.58 2.39 12.93
C VAL A 343 -0.61 2.28 14.10
N HIS A 344 0.00 3.40 14.45
CA HIS A 344 0.83 3.55 15.63
C HIS A 344 0.26 4.64 16.56
N SER A 345 0.74 4.69 17.78
CA SER A 345 0.62 5.87 18.63
C SER A 345 1.97 6.24 19.23
N VAL A 346 2.18 7.51 19.53
CA VAL A 346 3.40 8.03 20.18
C VAL A 346 3.00 8.87 21.38
N HIS A 347 3.74 8.79 22.49
CA HIS A 347 3.60 9.72 23.61
C HIS A 347 4.00 11.11 23.14
N VAL A 348 3.16 12.11 23.39
CA VAL A 348 3.27 13.47 22.87
C VAL A 348 3.72 14.47 23.93
N LEU A 349 4.62 15.34 23.52
CA LEU A 349 4.85 16.65 24.12
C LEU A 349 4.57 17.72 23.08
N SER A 350 3.65 18.65 23.37
CA SER A 350 3.18 19.64 22.38
C SER A 350 3.07 21.03 22.98
N THR A 351 3.52 22.06 22.24
CA THR A 351 3.17 23.46 22.54
C THR A 351 1.80 23.84 21.99
N MET A 352 1.20 22.98 21.15
CA MET A 352 -0.11 23.17 20.53
C MET A 352 -1.19 22.38 21.28
N PRO A 353 -2.41 22.94 21.46
CA PRO A 353 -3.51 22.25 22.14
C PRO A 353 -4.03 21.04 21.35
N SER A 354 -3.92 21.08 20.02
CA SER A 354 -4.19 19.97 19.11
C SER A 354 -3.34 20.12 17.86
N VAL A 355 -3.11 19.00 17.17
CA VAL A 355 -2.30 18.93 15.95
C VAL A 355 -2.92 17.94 14.98
N ILE A 356 -2.99 18.33 13.72
CA ILE A 356 -3.12 17.41 12.59
C ILE A 356 -2.05 17.80 11.56
N SER A 357 -1.28 16.83 11.10
CA SER A 357 -0.27 17.05 10.05
C SER A 357 -0.21 15.85 9.14
N ILE A 358 -0.23 16.11 7.83
CA ILE A 358 -0.18 15.10 6.77
C ILE A 358 1.04 15.37 5.90
N ALA A 359 1.92 14.39 5.78
CA ALA A 359 2.97 14.32 4.79
C ALA A 359 2.55 13.35 3.69
N ALA A 360 2.23 13.90 2.51
CA ALA A 360 1.82 13.16 1.33
C ALA A 360 2.33 13.88 0.06
N PRO A 361 2.42 13.21 -1.10
CA PRO A 361 2.72 13.87 -2.36
C PRO A 361 1.72 15.01 -2.63
N THR A 362 2.23 16.19 -2.94
CA THR A 362 1.40 17.31 -3.39
C THR A 362 1.07 17.13 -4.87
N PRO A 363 -0.23 17.21 -5.26
CA PRO A 363 -0.62 17.11 -6.67
C PRO A 363 -0.02 18.28 -7.48
N VAL A 364 0.36 17.99 -8.72
CA VAL A 364 0.93 19.00 -9.64
C VAL A 364 -0.04 19.26 -10.79
N ASP A 365 -0.73 20.41 -10.79
CA ASP A 365 -1.57 20.84 -11.92
C ASP A 365 -0.72 21.52 -13.02
N THR A 366 0.24 20.77 -13.60
CA THR A 366 0.98 21.24 -14.78
C THR A 366 0.15 21.03 -16.04
N GLN A 367 -0.07 22.12 -16.76
CA GLN A 367 -0.80 22.12 -18.03
C GLN A 367 0.14 21.86 -19.22
N GLY A 368 -0.44 21.40 -20.33
CA GLY A 368 0.25 21.30 -21.62
C GLY A 368 0.18 19.91 -22.22
N VAL A 369 1.32 19.43 -22.71
CA VAL A 369 1.43 18.16 -23.45
C VAL A 369 2.00 17.08 -22.54
N ARG A 370 1.35 15.93 -22.53
CA ARG A 370 1.85 14.70 -21.94
C ARG A 370 2.70 13.96 -23.00
N PRO A 371 4.03 13.93 -22.90
CA PRO A 371 4.88 13.21 -23.86
C PRO A 371 4.68 11.69 -23.77
N ALA A 372 5.02 10.96 -24.84
CA ALA A 372 5.08 9.50 -24.80
C ALA A 372 6.16 9.04 -23.81
N ALA A 373 5.81 8.14 -22.88
CA ALA A 373 6.71 7.63 -21.85
C ALA A 373 7.21 6.22 -22.17
N VAL A 374 6.45 5.45 -22.96
CA VAL A 374 6.74 4.03 -23.24
C VAL A 374 6.89 3.69 -24.72
N ALA A 375 6.85 4.69 -25.61
CA ALA A 375 7.29 4.55 -27.00
C ALA A 375 8.71 3.95 -27.08
N GLY A 376 8.89 2.95 -27.94
CA GLY A 376 10.11 2.16 -28.08
C GLY A 376 10.22 0.97 -27.10
N LYS A 377 9.35 0.90 -26.08
CA LYS A 377 9.31 -0.21 -25.10
C LYS A 377 8.05 -1.07 -25.26
N PHE A 378 6.88 -0.44 -25.22
CA PHE A 378 5.58 -1.12 -25.30
C PHE A 378 5.06 -1.21 -26.73
N TYR A 379 5.47 -0.27 -27.58
CA TYR A 379 5.19 -0.22 -29.01
C TYR A 379 6.31 0.54 -29.74
N PRO A 380 6.48 0.40 -31.07
CA PRO A 380 7.53 1.10 -31.80
C PRO A 380 7.42 2.63 -31.69
N ALA A 381 8.54 3.32 -31.48
CA ALA A 381 8.54 4.79 -31.39
C ALA A 381 8.34 5.48 -32.75
N GLU A 382 8.81 4.86 -33.83
CA GLU A 382 8.65 5.38 -35.19
C GLU A 382 7.22 5.18 -35.70
N ASP A 383 6.63 6.24 -36.28
CA ASP A 383 5.25 6.21 -36.80
C ASP A 383 5.01 5.09 -37.82
N ALA A 384 5.93 4.89 -38.78
CA ALA A 384 5.76 3.86 -39.81
C ALA A 384 5.76 2.45 -39.21
N ALA A 385 6.71 2.14 -38.34
CA ALA A 385 6.79 0.85 -37.66
C ALA A 385 5.60 0.60 -36.73
N ARG A 386 5.14 1.63 -36.00
CA ARG A 386 3.98 1.55 -35.12
C ARG A 386 2.70 1.27 -35.92
N ARG A 387 2.47 2.00 -37.00
CA ARG A 387 1.30 1.80 -37.88
C ARG A 387 1.31 0.44 -38.52
N ALA A 388 2.45 -0.02 -39.04
CA ALA A 388 2.58 -1.36 -39.60
C ALA A 388 2.28 -2.47 -38.58
N LEU A 389 2.71 -2.30 -37.32
CA LEU A 389 2.35 -3.22 -36.24
C LEU A 389 0.84 -3.21 -35.98
N VAL A 390 0.23 -2.03 -35.87
CA VAL A 390 -1.21 -1.90 -35.58
C VAL A 390 -2.05 -2.41 -36.75
N ASP A 391 -1.71 -2.08 -37.99
CA ASP A 391 -2.41 -2.55 -39.19
C ASP A 391 -2.46 -4.09 -39.21
N LYS A 392 -1.34 -4.75 -38.88
CA LYS A 392 -1.29 -6.22 -38.76
C LYS A 392 -2.23 -6.76 -37.67
N LEU A 393 -2.39 -6.05 -36.55
CA LEU A 393 -3.33 -6.45 -35.50
C LEU A 393 -4.79 -6.27 -35.94
N LEU A 394 -5.05 -5.32 -36.87
CA LEU A 394 -6.37 -5.05 -37.41
C LEU A 394 -6.76 -5.95 -38.60
N ASP A 395 -5.84 -6.77 -39.12
CA ASP A 395 -6.06 -7.65 -40.28
C ASP A 395 -7.04 -8.81 -40.00
N GLU A 396 -7.35 -9.08 -38.74
CA GLU A 396 -8.31 -10.12 -38.35
C GLU A 396 -9.75 -9.78 -38.79
N GLU A 397 -10.61 -10.81 -38.83
CA GLU A 397 -12.02 -10.66 -39.22
C GLU A 397 -12.72 -9.60 -38.34
N ALA A 398 -13.57 -8.77 -38.96
CA ALA A 398 -14.24 -7.68 -38.25
C ALA A 398 -15.21 -8.25 -37.22
N PRO A 399 -15.08 -7.88 -35.93
CA PRO A 399 -15.96 -8.40 -34.90
C PRO A 399 -17.36 -7.79 -35.03
N GLN A 400 -18.33 -8.43 -34.37
CA GLN A 400 -19.63 -7.81 -34.15
C GLN A 400 -19.46 -6.50 -33.37
N THR A 401 -20.19 -5.46 -33.80
CA THR A 401 -20.19 -4.15 -33.12
C THR A 401 -21.33 -4.04 -32.11
N TYR A 402 -21.08 -3.26 -31.06
CA TYR A 402 -21.98 -3.00 -29.94
C TYR A 402 -21.91 -1.53 -29.54
N GLN A 403 -22.90 -1.07 -28.77
CA GLN A 403 -22.86 0.21 -28.06
C GLN A 403 -22.69 -0.06 -26.56
N PRO A 404 -21.47 -0.34 -26.09
CA PRO A 404 -21.22 -0.67 -24.70
C PRO A 404 -21.36 0.54 -23.79
N LEU A 405 -21.73 0.28 -22.53
CA LEU A 405 -21.67 1.24 -21.42
C LEU A 405 -20.21 1.44 -20.98
N ALA A 406 -19.44 0.36 -20.96
CA ALA A 406 -18.02 0.37 -20.68
C ALA A 406 -17.29 -0.79 -21.38
N VAL A 407 -15.98 -0.69 -21.50
CA VAL A 407 -15.12 -1.75 -22.05
C VAL A 407 -13.94 -2.04 -21.13
N MET A 408 -13.39 -3.25 -21.19
CA MET A 408 -12.10 -3.58 -20.58
C MET A 408 -11.09 -3.93 -21.66
N VAL A 409 -9.93 -3.28 -21.61
CA VAL A 409 -8.86 -3.40 -22.62
C VAL A 409 -7.52 -3.65 -21.92
N PRO A 410 -6.73 -4.65 -22.36
CA PRO A 410 -5.40 -4.90 -21.79
C PRO A 410 -4.38 -3.82 -22.18
N HIS A 411 -3.32 -3.68 -21.38
CA HIS A 411 -2.30 -2.62 -21.54
C HIS A 411 -0.84 -3.10 -21.48
N ALA A 412 -0.60 -4.40 -21.60
CA ALA A 412 0.75 -4.89 -21.93
C ALA A 412 1.25 -4.35 -23.28
N GLY A 413 2.54 -4.54 -23.58
CA GLY A 413 3.11 -4.14 -24.87
C GLY A 413 2.35 -4.77 -26.05
N LEU A 414 2.12 -4.02 -27.12
CA LEU A 414 1.21 -4.38 -28.23
C LEU A 414 1.56 -5.70 -28.92
N LYS A 415 2.81 -6.12 -28.86
CA LYS A 415 3.22 -7.45 -29.36
C LYS A 415 2.55 -8.62 -28.61
N TYR A 416 2.09 -8.41 -27.38
CA TYR A 416 1.48 -9.44 -26.53
C TYR A 416 -0.04 -9.29 -26.47
N SER A 417 -0.53 -8.12 -26.05
CA SER A 417 -1.97 -7.88 -25.80
C SER A 417 -2.68 -7.14 -26.93
N GLY A 418 -1.95 -6.70 -27.96
CA GLY A 418 -2.49 -5.82 -29.00
C GLY A 418 -3.60 -6.47 -29.82
N GLY A 419 -3.58 -7.80 -30.01
CA GLY A 419 -4.65 -8.54 -30.70
C GLY A 419 -5.97 -8.40 -29.95
N VAL A 420 -6.00 -8.84 -28.69
CA VAL A 420 -7.15 -8.69 -27.77
C VAL A 420 -7.61 -7.23 -27.70
N ALA A 421 -6.69 -6.28 -27.51
CA ALA A 421 -7.05 -4.86 -27.43
C ALA A 421 -7.69 -4.35 -28.73
N SER A 422 -7.16 -4.75 -29.89
CA SER A 422 -7.68 -4.33 -31.19
C SER A 422 -9.10 -4.86 -31.45
N GLN A 423 -9.39 -6.09 -31.01
CA GLN A 423 -10.72 -6.68 -31.11
C GLN A 423 -11.74 -5.88 -30.29
N VAL A 424 -11.40 -5.50 -29.06
CA VAL A 424 -12.29 -4.68 -28.22
C VAL A 424 -12.58 -3.34 -28.88
N TRP A 425 -11.56 -2.62 -29.35
CA TRP A 425 -11.77 -1.30 -29.96
C TRP A 425 -12.59 -1.38 -31.26
N ARG A 426 -12.44 -2.45 -32.06
CA ARG A 426 -13.22 -2.68 -33.28
C ARG A 426 -14.66 -3.12 -33.02
N SER A 427 -14.97 -3.64 -31.82
CA SER A 427 -16.32 -4.02 -31.42
C SER A 427 -17.20 -2.84 -30.99
N ILE A 428 -16.71 -1.59 -31.04
CA ILE A 428 -17.46 -0.42 -30.58
C ILE A 428 -18.02 0.34 -31.78
N ASP A 429 -19.35 0.47 -31.82
CA ASP A 429 -20.05 1.31 -32.79
C ASP A 429 -19.86 2.81 -32.45
N GLY A 430 -19.65 3.62 -33.49
CA GLY A 430 -19.51 5.07 -33.37
C GLY A 430 -18.36 5.55 -32.47
N LEU A 431 -17.21 4.85 -32.45
CA LEU A 431 -16.09 5.18 -31.56
C LEU A 431 -15.40 6.52 -31.89
N ASP A 432 -15.21 6.83 -33.17
CA ASP A 432 -14.46 8.02 -33.59
C ASP A 432 -15.19 9.32 -33.19
N GLY A 433 -14.44 10.28 -32.63
CA GLY A 433 -14.99 11.52 -32.09
C GLY A 433 -15.59 11.43 -30.68
N ARG A 434 -15.69 10.23 -30.06
CA ARG A 434 -16.16 10.10 -28.67
C ARG A 434 -15.09 10.55 -27.66
N THR A 435 -15.55 11.02 -26.50
CA THR A 435 -14.70 11.19 -25.32
C THR A 435 -14.58 9.86 -24.59
N LEU A 436 -13.34 9.45 -24.31
CA LEU A 436 -12.97 8.23 -23.60
C LEU A 436 -12.46 8.60 -22.21
N LEU A 437 -13.08 8.04 -21.17
CA LEU A 437 -12.57 8.11 -19.80
C LEU A 437 -11.83 6.81 -19.49
N VAL A 438 -10.51 6.82 -19.68
CA VAL A 438 -9.63 5.67 -19.47
C VAL A 438 -9.22 5.60 -18.01
N VAL A 439 -9.78 4.65 -17.29
CA VAL A 439 -9.50 4.35 -15.89
C VAL A 439 -8.43 3.26 -15.84
N SER A 440 -7.23 3.64 -15.44
CA SER A 440 -6.04 2.78 -15.41
C SER A 440 -5.57 2.56 -13.98
N PRO A 441 -4.98 1.39 -13.67
CA PRO A 441 -4.16 1.28 -12.48
C PRO A 441 -2.93 2.19 -12.61
N LYS A 442 -2.46 2.67 -11.47
CA LYS A 442 -1.25 3.47 -11.34
C LYS A 442 -0.10 2.59 -10.86
N HIS A 443 0.84 2.34 -11.77
CA HIS A 443 2.04 1.53 -11.58
C HIS A 443 3.22 2.36 -11.07
N THR A 444 3.16 3.68 -11.25
CA THR A 444 4.25 4.58 -10.87
C THR A 444 4.10 5.15 -9.46
N LYS A 445 5.25 5.48 -8.84
CA LYS A 445 5.29 6.02 -7.47
C LYS A 445 4.99 7.51 -7.39
N ALA A 446 5.23 8.27 -8.47
CA ALA A 446 5.10 9.72 -8.49
C ALA A 446 3.63 10.14 -8.40
N GLY A 447 3.36 11.25 -7.73
CA GLY A 447 2.02 11.80 -7.62
C GLY A 447 1.07 11.04 -6.66
N VAL A 448 -0.15 11.57 -6.57
CA VAL A 448 -1.22 11.07 -5.70
C VAL A 448 -1.70 9.67 -6.13
N ASN A 449 -2.52 9.04 -5.29
CA ASN A 449 -3.01 7.68 -5.54
C ASN A 449 -4.18 7.64 -6.52
N TRP A 450 -5.05 8.64 -6.51
CA TRP A 450 -6.22 8.71 -7.36
C TRP A 450 -6.18 10.05 -8.10
N SER A 451 -5.71 10.01 -9.35
CA SER A 451 -5.44 11.22 -10.13
C SER A 451 -6.29 11.33 -11.39
N VAL A 452 -6.57 12.56 -11.78
CA VAL A 452 -7.06 12.96 -13.11
C VAL A 452 -5.93 13.63 -13.87
N CYS A 453 -5.77 13.29 -15.14
CA CYS A 453 -4.74 13.88 -15.98
C CYS A 453 -5.04 15.35 -16.32
N PRO A 454 -4.20 16.32 -15.93
CA PRO A 454 -4.42 17.75 -16.23
C PRO A 454 -3.89 18.19 -17.60
N PHE A 455 -3.18 17.31 -18.32
CA PHE A 455 -2.64 17.64 -19.64
C PHE A 455 -3.77 17.80 -20.67
N LYS A 456 -3.61 18.76 -21.59
CA LYS A 456 -4.56 19.05 -22.67
C LYS A 456 -4.40 18.12 -23.86
N THR A 457 -3.24 17.48 -23.97
CA THR A 457 -2.88 16.67 -25.13
C THR A 457 -2.04 15.47 -24.72
N TRP A 458 -2.38 14.31 -25.24
CA TRP A 458 -1.56 13.10 -25.18
C TRP A 458 -0.73 12.99 -26.45
N GLN A 459 0.58 13.15 -26.34
CA GLN A 459 1.48 13.03 -27.48
C GLN A 459 1.91 11.56 -27.66
N LEU A 460 1.69 11.03 -28.86
CA LEU A 460 2.16 9.70 -29.25
C LEU A 460 3.48 9.77 -30.02
N SER A 461 3.65 10.82 -30.84
CA SER A 461 4.88 11.14 -31.56
C SER A 461 4.99 12.63 -31.87
N GLY A 462 6.03 13.06 -32.58
CA GLY A 462 6.15 14.46 -33.04
C GLY A 462 5.03 14.91 -33.99
N LYS A 463 4.23 13.99 -34.55
CA LYS A 463 3.17 14.28 -35.52
C LYS A 463 1.77 13.83 -35.07
N VAL A 464 1.69 12.99 -34.04
CA VAL A 464 0.46 12.33 -33.64
C VAL A 464 0.17 12.64 -32.17
N SER A 465 -1.04 13.12 -31.92
CA SER A 465 -1.52 13.46 -30.59
C SER A 465 -3.03 13.34 -30.48
N PHE A 466 -3.53 13.11 -29.26
CA PHE A 466 -4.94 13.10 -28.91
C PHE A 466 -5.28 14.27 -28.00
N GLU A 467 -6.45 14.86 -28.20
CA GLU A 467 -6.98 15.89 -27.30
C GLU A 467 -7.47 15.26 -25.99
N SER A 468 -7.38 16.02 -24.91
CA SER A 468 -7.97 15.71 -23.61
C SER A 468 -8.99 16.79 -23.28
N ASP A 469 -10.16 16.39 -22.76
CA ASP A 469 -11.17 17.33 -22.29
C ASP A 469 -10.80 17.84 -20.89
N ARG A 470 -10.14 19.00 -20.86
CA ARG A 470 -9.63 19.58 -19.62
C ARG A 470 -10.74 20.10 -18.70
N GLU A 471 -11.85 20.54 -19.26
CA GLU A 471 -12.99 21.04 -18.48
C GLU A 471 -13.64 19.86 -17.74
N LEU A 472 -13.89 18.76 -18.45
CA LEU A 472 -14.37 17.53 -17.83
C LEU A 472 -13.38 16.98 -16.81
N ALA A 473 -12.06 17.03 -17.07
CA ALA A 473 -11.05 16.64 -16.08
C ALA A 473 -11.10 17.49 -14.79
N MET A 474 -11.37 18.79 -14.92
CA MET A 474 -11.53 19.72 -13.79
C MET A 474 -12.78 19.38 -12.98
N GLN A 475 -13.91 19.20 -13.68
CA GLN A 475 -15.17 18.82 -13.06
C GLN A 475 -15.08 17.48 -12.33
N LEU A 476 -14.38 16.49 -12.90
CA LEU A 476 -14.12 15.20 -12.22
C LEU A 476 -13.41 15.39 -10.88
N ALA A 477 -12.34 16.19 -10.84
CA ALA A 477 -11.59 16.46 -9.61
C ALA A 477 -12.38 17.33 -8.59
N GLU A 478 -13.31 18.17 -9.07
CA GLU A 478 -14.17 18.99 -8.20
C GLU A 478 -15.36 18.23 -7.63
N ARG A 479 -15.90 17.27 -8.38
CA ARG A 479 -17.15 16.55 -8.04
C ARG A 479 -16.92 15.24 -7.31
N ILE A 480 -15.72 14.67 -7.41
CA ILE A 480 -15.38 13.38 -6.85
C ILE A 480 -14.24 13.60 -5.86
N ASP A 481 -14.55 13.55 -4.57
CA ASP A 481 -13.63 13.93 -3.47
C ASP A 481 -12.30 13.13 -3.50
N ALA A 482 -12.36 11.92 -4.08
CA ALA A 482 -11.23 11.02 -4.23
C ALA A 482 -10.19 11.48 -5.25
N LEU A 483 -10.57 12.30 -6.24
CA LEU A 483 -9.78 12.60 -7.42
C LEU A 483 -9.07 13.95 -7.33
N GLN A 484 -7.80 14.00 -7.73
CA GLN A 484 -7.03 15.26 -7.81
C GLN A 484 -6.34 15.39 -9.16
N LEU A 485 -6.24 16.61 -9.68
CA LEU A 485 -5.48 16.90 -10.89
C LEU A 485 -3.98 16.75 -10.62
N ASP A 486 -3.31 15.80 -11.26
CA ASP A 486 -1.89 15.56 -10.99
C ASP A 486 -1.09 15.04 -12.18
N ALA A 487 -0.36 15.94 -12.83
CA ALA A 487 0.52 15.65 -13.95
C ALA A 487 1.61 14.62 -13.61
N ALA A 488 2.13 14.63 -12.37
CA ALA A 488 3.22 13.75 -11.96
C ALA A 488 2.78 12.27 -11.95
N ALA A 489 1.53 12.01 -11.59
CA ALA A 489 0.94 10.67 -11.61
C ALA A 489 0.83 10.08 -13.03
N HIS A 490 0.72 10.92 -14.07
CA HIS A 490 0.52 10.49 -15.46
C HIS A 490 1.78 10.54 -16.33
N GLN A 491 2.83 11.23 -15.89
CA GLN A 491 4.01 11.53 -16.71
C GLN A 491 4.76 10.27 -17.18
N GLN A 492 4.75 9.21 -16.39
CA GLN A 492 5.40 7.92 -16.70
C GLN A 492 4.42 6.74 -16.66
N GLU A 493 3.12 7.00 -16.48
CA GLU A 493 2.10 5.95 -16.40
C GLU A 493 1.73 5.46 -17.80
N HIS A 494 1.65 4.15 -17.99
CA HIS A 494 1.55 3.52 -19.31
C HIS A 494 0.17 2.97 -19.63
N GLY A 495 -0.63 2.60 -18.63
CA GLY A 495 -1.90 1.90 -18.87
C GLY A 495 -2.91 2.69 -19.72
N ILE A 496 -2.78 4.02 -19.79
CA ILE A 496 -3.56 4.89 -20.70
C ILE A 496 -2.87 5.02 -22.07
N GLU A 497 -1.55 5.28 -22.08
CA GLU A 497 -0.77 5.54 -23.30
C GLU A 497 -0.79 4.36 -24.29
N VAL A 498 -0.76 3.12 -23.79
CA VAL A 498 -0.68 1.91 -24.63
C VAL A 498 -1.92 1.72 -25.51
N GLN A 499 -3.04 2.37 -25.18
CA GLN A 499 -4.26 2.34 -25.99
C GLN A 499 -4.18 3.25 -27.22
N LEU A 500 -3.40 4.34 -27.13
CA LEU A 500 -3.36 5.40 -28.14
C LEU A 500 -2.88 4.94 -29.54
N PRO A 501 -1.89 4.03 -29.69
CA PRO A 501 -1.52 3.51 -30.99
C PRO A 501 -2.65 2.83 -31.77
N ILE A 502 -3.52 2.08 -31.11
CA ILE A 502 -4.65 1.42 -31.76
C ILE A 502 -5.70 2.46 -32.13
N LEU A 503 -6.02 3.37 -31.18
CA LEU A 503 -6.93 4.49 -31.40
C LEU A 503 -6.48 5.39 -32.56
N GLU A 504 -5.17 5.54 -32.81
CA GLU A 504 -4.66 6.31 -33.96
C GLU A 504 -5.21 5.79 -35.29
N ARG A 505 -5.48 4.48 -35.37
CA ARG A 505 -5.97 3.83 -36.58
C ARG A 505 -7.49 3.72 -36.62
N VAL A 506 -8.14 3.48 -35.49
CA VAL A 506 -9.59 3.17 -35.44
C VAL A 506 -10.48 4.34 -35.00
N ALA A 507 -9.92 5.34 -34.30
CA ALA A 507 -10.65 6.49 -33.77
C ALA A 507 -9.72 7.72 -33.58
N PRO A 508 -9.14 8.25 -34.67
CA PRO A 508 -8.14 9.32 -34.61
C PRO A 508 -8.67 10.66 -34.06
N GLN A 509 -9.98 10.86 -33.99
CA GLN A 509 -10.63 12.07 -33.46
C GLN A 509 -11.15 11.89 -32.03
N ALA A 510 -10.94 10.73 -31.41
CA ALA A 510 -11.35 10.51 -30.03
C ALA A 510 -10.62 11.46 -29.06
N LYS A 511 -11.31 11.88 -28.00
CA LYS A 511 -10.71 12.60 -26.87
C LYS A 511 -10.40 11.64 -25.74
N VAL A 512 -9.29 11.83 -25.03
CA VAL A 512 -8.85 10.91 -23.97
C VAL A 512 -8.63 11.65 -22.65
N ILE A 513 -9.41 11.27 -21.65
CA ILE A 513 -9.21 11.67 -20.26
C ILE A 513 -8.68 10.45 -19.51
N GLY A 514 -7.58 10.63 -18.79
CA GLY A 514 -6.94 9.55 -18.04
C GLY A 514 -7.18 9.67 -16.54
N LEU A 515 -7.65 8.59 -15.91
CA LEU A 515 -7.59 8.40 -14.47
C LEU A 515 -6.53 7.36 -14.13
N ALA A 516 -5.67 7.64 -13.15
CA ALA A 516 -4.67 6.69 -12.67
C ALA A 516 -4.91 6.41 -11.17
N LEU A 517 -5.26 5.16 -10.86
CA LEU A 517 -5.75 4.75 -9.54
C LEU A 517 -4.81 3.72 -8.88
N HIS A 518 -4.48 3.94 -7.61
CA HIS A 518 -3.69 3.02 -6.79
C HIS A 518 -4.33 2.84 -5.42
N GLY A 519 -4.54 1.58 -5.03
CA GLY A 519 -5.16 1.25 -3.75
C GLY A 519 -6.60 1.78 -3.63
N GLY A 520 -7.14 1.70 -2.41
CA GLY A 520 -8.50 2.09 -2.07
C GLY A 520 -9.30 0.91 -1.50
N SER A 521 -10.05 1.20 -0.43
CA SER A 521 -10.98 0.26 0.17
C SER A 521 -12.27 0.16 -0.66
N TRP A 522 -13.11 -0.84 -0.37
CA TRP A 522 -14.45 -0.90 -0.96
C TRP A 522 -15.27 0.37 -0.69
N ASP A 523 -15.17 0.93 0.53
CA ASP A 523 -15.88 2.17 0.88
C ASP A 523 -15.38 3.37 0.06
N ASP A 524 -14.07 3.47 -0.19
CA ASP A 524 -13.50 4.50 -1.06
C ASP A 524 -14.02 4.36 -2.49
N ILE A 525 -14.03 3.13 -3.02
CA ILE A 525 -14.51 2.80 -4.37
C ILE A 525 -16.01 3.08 -4.49
N SER A 526 -16.83 2.59 -3.58
CA SER A 526 -18.28 2.75 -3.59
C SER A 526 -18.69 4.22 -3.47
N THR A 527 -18.02 4.99 -2.61
CA THR A 527 -18.26 6.43 -2.46
C THR A 527 -17.92 7.19 -3.74
N ALA A 528 -16.73 6.95 -4.31
CA ALA A 528 -16.30 7.61 -5.54
C ALA A 528 -17.16 7.18 -6.74
N ALA A 529 -17.56 5.90 -6.79
CA ALA A 529 -18.41 5.36 -7.85
C ALA A 529 -19.79 6.04 -7.87
N LYS A 530 -20.37 6.27 -6.69
CA LYS A 530 -21.62 7.02 -6.54
C LYS A 530 -21.48 8.47 -7.00
N GLN A 531 -20.44 9.17 -6.56
CA GLN A 531 -20.15 10.55 -7.00
C GLN A 531 -19.96 10.63 -8.51
N LEU A 532 -19.21 9.68 -9.09
CA LEU A 532 -19.02 9.59 -10.53
C LEU A 532 -20.34 9.29 -11.26
N ALA A 533 -21.17 8.39 -10.75
CA ALA A 533 -22.48 8.05 -11.33
C ALA A 533 -23.42 9.26 -11.39
N GLU A 534 -23.56 9.97 -10.26
CA GLU A 534 -24.36 11.19 -10.13
C GLU A 534 -23.84 12.28 -11.08
N PHE A 535 -22.52 12.46 -11.15
CA PHE A 535 -21.92 13.45 -12.06
C PHE A 535 -22.15 13.10 -13.52
N LEU A 536 -21.89 11.85 -13.93
CA LEU A 536 -22.06 11.42 -15.33
C LEU A 536 -23.52 11.54 -15.80
N GLN A 537 -24.50 11.36 -14.91
CA GLN A 537 -25.92 11.57 -15.22
C GLN A 537 -26.28 13.03 -15.49
N THR A 538 -25.42 13.98 -15.10
CA THR A 538 -25.61 15.41 -15.39
C THR A 538 -25.10 15.84 -16.76
N LEU A 539 -24.38 14.96 -17.46
CA LEU A 539 -23.81 15.24 -18.79
C LEU A 539 -24.78 14.82 -19.89
N ASP A 540 -24.96 15.68 -20.90
CA ASP A 540 -25.76 15.36 -22.09
C ASP A 540 -25.17 14.18 -22.87
N GLU A 541 -23.83 14.15 -22.97
CA GLU A 541 -23.06 13.10 -23.66
C GLU A 541 -21.98 12.55 -22.71
N PRO A 542 -22.28 11.51 -21.91
CA PRO A 542 -21.29 10.93 -21.01
C PRO A 542 -20.16 10.22 -21.81
N PRO A 543 -18.90 10.30 -21.34
CA PRO A 543 -17.79 9.61 -21.96
C PRO A 543 -17.97 8.09 -21.92
N LEU A 544 -17.38 7.38 -22.90
CA LEU A 544 -17.26 5.93 -22.81
C LEU A 544 -16.27 5.58 -21.69
N LEU A 545 -16.70 4.76 -20.73
CA LEU A 545 -15.85 4.29 -19.65
C LEU A 545 -14.95 3.16 -20.16
N VAL A 546 -13.64 3.28 -19.94
CA VAL A 546 -12.65 2.31 -20.42
C VAL A 546 -11.83 1.84 -19.23
N ILE A 547 -11.97 0.57 -18.87
CA ILE A 547 -11.16 -0.11 -17.86
C ILE A 547 -9.88 -0.57 -18.54
N SER A 548 -8.74 -0.02 -18.15
CA SER A 548 -7.44 -0.49 -18.62
C SER A 548 -6.89 -1.55 -17.65
N SER A 549 -6.83 -2.82 -18.06
CA SER A 549 -6.39 -3.91 -17.17
C SER A 549 -5.80 -5.10 -17.92
N ASP A 550 -4.62 -5.53 -17.48
CA ASP A 550 -4.18 -6.92 -17.63
C ASP A 550 -4.75 -7.78 -16.47
N MET A 551 -4.67 -9.11 -16.62
CA MET A 551 -5.21 -10.07 -15.65
C MET A 551 -4.11 -10.55 -14.67
N ASN A 552 -4.09 -11.83 -14.28
CA ASN A 552 -3.08 -12.34 -13.36
C ASN A 552 -1.67 -12.35 -13.99
N HIS A 553 -0.67 -12.13 -13.14
CA HIS A 553 0.75 -12.09 -13.48
C HIS A 553 1.52 -13.24 -12.81
N TYR A 554 2.54 -13.71 -13.53
CA TYR A 554 3.67 -14.52 -13.03
C TYR A 554 3.32 -15.91 -12.47
N ALA A 555 2.14 -16.45 -12.81
CA ALA A 555 1.83 -17.87 -12.64
C ALA A 555 2.17 -18.66 -13.90
N SER A 556 2.28 -19.99 -13.79
CA SER A 556 2.35 -20.86 -14.98
C SER A 556 1.10 -20.72 -15.83
N ASP A 557 1.20 -20.91 -17.16
CA ASP A 557 0.08 -20.72 -18.11
C ASP A 557 -1.22 -21.41 -17.65
N ARG A 558 -1.15 -22.68 -17.24
CA ARG A 558 -2.30 -23.44 -16.75
C ARG A 558 -2.95 -22.79 -15.53
N GLU A 559 -2.14 -22.37 -14.57
CA GLU A 559 -2.64 -21.77 -13.32
C GLU A 559 -3.14 -20.35 -13.56
N ASN A 560 -2.47 -19.59 -14.43
CA ASN A 560 -2.89 -18.24 -14.80
C ASN A 560 -4.27 -18.26 -15.43
N ARG A 561 -4.50 -19.15 -16.40
CA ARG A 561 -5.82 -19.32 -17.03
C ARG A 561 -6.90 -19.70 -16.01
N ARG A 562 -6.56 -20.54 -15.03
CA ARG A 562 -7.49 -20.92 -13.94
C ARG A 562 -7.85 -19.70 -13.08
N LEU A 563 -6.86 -18.93 -12.64
CA LEU A 563 -7.05 -17.72 -11.83
C LEU A 563 -7.80 -16.64 -12.61
N ASP A 564 -7.43 -16.38 -13.86
CA ASP A 564 -8.08 -15.41 -14.73
C ASP A 564 -9.55 -15.78 -14.95
N ARG A 565 -9.87 -17.06 -15.17
CA ARG A 565 -11.26 -17.52 -15.32
C ARG A 565 -12.08 -17.26 -14.05
N LEU A 566 -11.50 -17.36 -12.85
CA LEU A 566 -12.18 -17.02 -11.61
C LEU A 566 -12.53 -15.52 -11.57
N ALA A 567 -11.56 -14.65 -11.88
CA ALA A 567 -11.78 -13.21 -11.95
C ALA A 567 -12.80 -12.82 -13.04
N LEU A 568 -12.71 -13.40 -14.24
CA LEU A 568 -13.64 -13.16 -15.35
C LEU A 568 -15.06 -13.63 -15.03
N ASN A 569 -15.20 -14.77 -14.34
CA ASN A 569 -16.52 -15.23 -13.87
C ASN A 569 -17.10 -14.28 -12.82
N ALA A 570 -16.27 -13.71 -11.94
CA ALA A 570 -16.70 -12.70 -10.98
C ALA A 570 -17.09 -11.38 -11.67
N MET A 571 -16.35 -10.94 -12.69
CA MET A 571 -16.78 -9.80 -13.52
C MET A 571 -18.12 -10.07 -14.20
N ALA A 572 -18.31 -11.28 -14.75
CA ALA A 572 -19.51 -11.67 -15.47
C ALA A 572 -20.77 -11.77 -14.57
N SER A 573 -20.63 -11.82 -13.25
CA SER A 573 -21.78 -11.72 -12.34
C SER A 573 -22.34 -10.29 -12.24
N GLY A 574 -21.57 -9.30 -12.70
CA GLY A 574 -21.91 -7.89 -12.57
C GLY A 574 -21.74 -7.35 -11.15
N ASP A 575 -21.11 -8.08 -10.24
CA ASP A 575 -20.87 -7.67 -8.84
C ASP A 575 -19.40 -7.24 -8.63
N PRO A 576 -19.11 -5.93 -8.48
CA PRO A 576 -17.77 -5.44 -8.26
C PRO A 576 -17.16 -5.85 -6.90
N GLN A 577 -17.97 -6.03 -5.85
CA GLN A 577 -17.46 -6.47 -4.55
C GLN A 577 -17.05 -7.94 -4.63
N GLN A 578 -17.84 -8.77 -5.32
CA GLN A 578 -17.48 -10.17 -5.58
C GLN A 578 -16.14 -10.28 -6.35
N LEU A 579 -15.90 -9.40 -7.33
CA LEU A 579 -14.62 -9.36 -8.04
C LEU A 579 -13.44 -9.10 -7.10
N ILE A 580 -13.58 -8.12 -6.20
CA ILE A 580 -12.56 -7.80 -5.17
C ILE A 580 -12.32 -9.01 -4.27
N ASP A 581 -13.39 -9.61 -3.75
CA ASP A 581 -13.30 -10.74 -2.82
C ASP A 581 -12.60 -11.95 -3.45
N VAL A 582 -12.97 -12.30 -4.69
CA VAL A 582 -12.36 -13.40 -5.45
C VAL A 582 -10.88 -13.14 -5.70
N CYS A 583 -10.51 -11.93 -6.11
CA CYS A 583 -9.12 -11.58 -6.36
C CYS A 583 -8.29 -11.61 -5.07
N GLN A 584 -8.83 -11.11 -3.96
CA GLN A 584 -8.14 -11.16 -2.66
C GLN A 584 -8.00 -12.58 -2.13
N GLN A 585 -9.06 -13.38 -2.17
CA GLN A 585 -9.08 -14.76 -1.66
C GLN A 585 -8.08 -15.66 -2.41
N HIS A 586 -7.95 -15.47 -3.71
CA HIS A 586 -7.09 -16.28 -4.58
C HIS A 586 -5.74 -15.63 -4.89
N GLU A 587 -5.40 -14.50 -4.26
CA GLU A 587 -4.18 -13.73 -4.50
C GLU A 587 -3.96 -13.38 -5.99
N ILE A 588 -5.06 -13.07 -6.71
CA ILE A 588 -5.03 -12.75 -8.15
C ILE A 588 -4.46 -11.35 -8.33
N SER A 589 -3.39 -11.25 -9.11
CA SER A 589 -2.63 -10.01 -9.33
C SER A 589 -3.15 -9.17 -10.49
N MET A 590 -4.47 -9.15 -10.70
CA MET A 590 -5.13 -8.32 -11.72
C MET A 590 -4.82 -6.83 -11.46
N CYS A 591 -4.14 -6.16 -12.40
CA CYS A 591 -3.66 -4.81 -12.15
C CYS A 591 -4.81 -3.80 -12.09
N GLY A 592 -5.81 -3.91 -12.97
CA GLY A 592 -6.96 -3.01 -13.03
C GLY A 592 -8.14 -3.40 -12.14
N LEU A 593 -7.92 -4.11 -11.03
CA LEU A 593 -8.97 -4.50 -10.09
C LEU A 593 -9.78 -3.29 -9.58
N VAL A 594 -9.10 -2.25 -9.09
CA VAL A 594 -9.75 -1.02 -8.58
C VAL A 594 -10.45 -0.25 -9.71
N PRO A 595 -9.81 -0.01 -10.87
CA PRO A 595 -10.50 0.53 -12.06
C PRO A 595 -11.77 -0.23 -12.46
N ALA A 596 -11.71 -1.55 -12.51
CA ALA A 596 -12.84 -2.39 -12.89
C ALA A 596 -13.99 -2.26 -11.87
N ALA A 597 -13.67 -2.35 -10.57
CA ALA A 597 -14.64 -2.21 -9.51
C ALA A 597 -15.31 -0.83 -9.51
N LEU A 598 -14.53 0.25 -9.68
CA LEU A 598 -15.05 1.63 -9.78
C LEU A 598 -16.04 1.76 -10.93
N VAL A 599 -15.67 1.32 -12.14
CA VAL A 599 -16.53 1.45 -13.33
C VAL A 599 -17.79 0.60 -13.20
N MET A 600 -17.67 -0.66 -12.77
CA MET A 600 -18.81 -1.54 -12.58
C MET A 600 -19.78 -0.99 -11.53
N GLU A 601 -19.26 -0.49 -10.40
CA GLU A 601 -20.10 0.11 -9.36
C GLU A 601 -20.75 1.41 -9.83
N THR A 602 -20.05 2.26 -10.59
CA THR A 602 -20.63 3.47 -11.18
C THR A 602 -21.83 3.12 -12.05
N LEU A 603 -21.70 2.12 -12.93
CA LEU A 603 -22.82 1.72 -13.80
C LEU A 603 -23.99 1.12 -13.01
N ARG A 604 -23.73 0.37 -11.93
CA ARG A 604 -24.77 -0.14 -11.03
C ARG A 604 -25.50 0.98 -10.30
N GLN A 605 -24.77 1.99 -9.81
CA GLN A 605 -25.35 3.18 -9.16
C GLN A 605 -26.22 3.99 -10.13
N GLN A 606 -25.94 3.92 -11.44
CA GLN A 606 -26.81 4.48 -12.49
C GLN A 606 -28.04 3.61 -12.79
N GLY A 607 -28.18 2.44 -12.15
CA GLY A 607 -29.30 1.53 -12.28
C GLY A 607 -29.15 0.48 -13.39
N HIS A 608 -27.97 0.31 -13.99
CA HIS A 608 -27.75 -0.68 -15.02
C HIS A 608 -27.59 -2.10 -14.45
N ALA A 609 -28.36 -3.05 -14.97
CA ALA A 609 -28.04 -4.47 -14.87
C ALA A 609 -26.96 -4.81 -15.91
N LEU A 610 -25.81 -5.29 -15.46
CA LEU A 610 -24.65 -5.49 -16.33
C LEU A 610 -24.66 -6.88 -16.96
N LYS A 611 -24.56 -6.94 -18.28
CA LYS A 611 -24.16 -8.13 -19.03
C LYS A 611 -22.75 -7.94 -19.56
N VAL A 612 -21.86 -8.87 -19.21
CA VAL A 612 -20.48 -8.87 -19.68
C VAL A 612 -20.34 -9.81 -20.89
N ILE A 613 -19.79 -9.28 -21.98
CA ILE A 613 -19.46 -10.03 -23.19
C ILE A 613 -17.94 -10.15 -23.25
N GLU A 614 -17.43 -11.37 -23.26
CA GLU A 614 -16.01 -11.64 -23.50
C GLU A 614 -15.74 -11.61 -25.00
N VAL A 615 -14.92 -10.66 -25.43
CA VAL A 615 -14.53 -10.48 -26.84
C VAL A 615 -13.43 -11.46 -27.18
N ASP A 616 -12.38 -11.50 -26.36
CA ASP A 616 -11.22 -12.37 -26.55
C ASP A 616 -10.44 -12.55 -25.23
N TYR A 617 -9.66 -13.63 -25.16
CA TYR A 617 -8.76 -13.95 -24.06
C TYR A 617 -7.48 -14.61 -24.54
N ALA A 618 -6.34 -14.10 -24.09
CA ALA A 618 -5.01 -14.62 -24.41
C ALA A 618 -4.06 -14.54 -23.21
N THR A 619 -2.87 -15.10 -23.36
CA THR A 619 -1.76 -15.00 -22.41
C THR A 619 -0.48 -14.65 -23.14
N SER A 620 0.53 -14.16 -22.41
CA SER A 620 1.85 -13.91 -23.00
C SER A 620 2.49 -15.16 -23.62
N ALA A 621 2.13 -16.37 -23.14
CA ALA A 621 2.63 -17.64 -23.69
C ALA A 621 2.18 -17.89 -25.13
N ASP A 622 1.03 -17.33 -25.55
CA ASP A 622 0.51 -17.50 -26.91
C ASP A 622 1.42 -16.81 -27.96
N VAL A 623 2.23 -15.83 -27.51
CA VAL A 623 3.23 -15.15 -28.33
C VAL A 623 4.66 -15.63 -28.05
N SER A 624 5.04 -15.81 -26.79
CA SER A 624 6.42 -16.15 -26.42
C SER A 624 6.74 -17.64 -26.46
N GLY A 625 5.73 -18.51 -26.34
CA GLY A 625 5.88 -19.95 -26.12
C GLY A 625 6.33 -20.34 -24.70
N ASP A 626 6.71 -19.38 -23.85
CA ASP A 626 7.10 -19.61 -22.46
C ASP A 626 5.88 -19.72 -21.56
N LYS A 627 5.69 -20.90 -20.97
CA LYS A 627 4.55 -21.24 -20.11
C LYS A 627 4.87 -21.20 -18.61
N SER A 628 6.10 -20.85 -18.24
CA SER A 628 6.56 -20.91 -16.86
C SER A 628 6.02 -19.75 -16.01
N GLN A 629 5.99 -18.54 -16.56
CA GLN A 629 5.43 -17.33 -15.96
C GLN A 629 4.78 -16.49 -17.05
N VAL A 630 3.47 -16.31 -16.96
CA VAL A 630 2.69 -15.59 -17.98
C VAL A 630 1.94 -14.41 -17.39
N VAL A 631 1.46 -13.54 -18.28
CA VAL A 631 0.46 -12.51 -17.97
C VAL A 631 -0.78 -12.80 -18.81
N GLY A 632 -1.96 -12.70 -18.20
CA GLY A 632 -3.25 -12.89 -18.90
C GLY A 632 -3.80 -11.58 -19.46
N TYR A 633 -4.51 -11.66 -20.58
CA TYR A 633 -5.12 -10.53 -21.29
C TYR A 633 -6.56 -10.87 -21.63
N ALA A 634 -7.51 -10.02 -21.23
CA ALA A 634 -8.91 -10.21 -21.53
C ALA A 634 -9.53 -8.93 -22.10
N GLY A 635 -10.34 -9.09 -23.13
CA GLY A 635 -11.12 -8.01 -23.73
C GLY A 635 -12.59 -8.19 -23.42
N LEU A 636 -13.23 -7.21 -22.78
CA LEU A 636 -14.62 -7.31 -22.35
C LEU A 636 -15.45 -6.10 -22.80
N LEU A 637 -16.73 -6.33 -23.07
CA LEU A 637 -17.75 -5.28 -23.23
C LEU A 637 -18.77 -5.41 -22.10
N LEU A 638 -19.10 -4.30 -21.45
CA LEU A 638 -20.18 -4.20 -20.47
C LEU A 638 -21.36 -3.52 -21.15
N VAL A 639 -22.47 -4.24 -21.28
CA VAL A 639 -23.71 -3.77 -21.91
C VAL A 639 -24.87 -3.83 -20.91
N SER A 640 -25.92 -3.04 -21.15
CA SER A 640 -27.15 -3.11 -20.34
C SER A 640 -27.92 -4.41 -20.65
N ASP A 641 -28.23 -5.21 -19.62
CA ASP A 641 -29.14 -6.36 -19.74
C ASP A 641 -30.59 -5.84 -19.65
N ASN A 642 -31.10 -5.30 -20.76
CA ASN A 642 -32.51 -4.95 -20.88
C ASN A 642 -33.32 -6.23 -21.08
N ARG A 643 -33.67 -6.91 -19.98
CA ARG A 643 -34.76 -7.89 -19.98
C ARG A 643 -36.11 -7.22 -19.78
#